data_AF-A0A2Z6ETZ5-F1
#
_entry.id   AF-A0A2Z6ETZ5-F1
#
_cell.length_a   1.000
_cell.length_b   1.000
_cell.length_c   1.000
_cell.angle_alpha   90.00
_cell.angle_beta   90.00
_cell.angle_gamma   90.00
#
_symmetry.space_group_name_H-M   'P 1'
#
loop_
_entity.id
_entity.type
_entity.pdbx_description
1 polymer ?
#
loop_
_entity_poly.entity_id
_entity_poly.type
_entity_poly.pdbx_seq_one_letter_code
_entity_poly.pdbx_strand_id
1 'polypeptide(L)'
;MLRPINGISIQYIRTNSIAPNRPEQTTLSPNPEVDAPTTNSTQPNATGIAYAKHPNFNVVPRSLNSVIKIAGEPAQLIFSNVNGMDCCGYYFLHTSRLVLTTGEPVLNSDGEFQAFRLKTGEMTIQSKTTLKGYEQIDIIAYSIKIEGELYADTINLSTAREVNGSNIGLPITLQQPIPITSPETQPALLRQLHFTRTAKVQAKEHLTIQTDTLDNASSRIRSNGTVTLKANRLTGAGTLNAALDLSAKLEEDYTHKAQLNAGRHLSISTAKRLTNQGTLKTQGEIALEAKELKNQSKSLIDGVHLKLKVENSLKNYGVIQGSTVVIGAQHLINDGREDTDEQQAGAILGRKQLMIAARILYNQEHGLLHSGGDLTIGSAFDEQNAFKDLTKEFRNAAFSTVESRGKLLIKAIFLTNQKGQITAGSDLIFEGDTLTNSQGHIEAKGDQSVLKVRADIINNHSGYLIHSGAGFIQMVADMIVNHNAEAIKGAGLISSKGSIMLVVGKLSNHQGGTIFSDQTLKIKTFYTASLPCYLKNIAGTLSAHQRIEINTFRLDNSKGLIAVGKDEAFEPDISSDPDSVLEIRANAVINKEGGQIVQSGRGEIKIFSDASGNGYEAQEGLMSAQGRITIEAQNICHRHKSQMTGKDLNLVIGKRFVNQENSTVFASDRLSLRAQTLYNLQQGVLQSDRQLSVSVAKLNNLGTLHGKEQVRIQSESELDFTNSHPGLVVGEHILIGVPDQFNAHLTNDGGIFFAHNHLEIGIWQIRNREHGVLYSGGTLTMGGALDAQLKVQGLSGKVYNHGALIDASGDLTIHAHKLFNQNLRFEIEERLIEDRPMHVCIAHCQGEARYDGSQITWRGDVGGLYLVHPSGPEVFRFTDYHFTRRVTTTVVTNSEPGRIQAGGAIRLSDKVINDKSRIIAGGALSDLEGRPAQIENRDFIGQRVTTDRGTSQYSDRRWRGGFCRDWIRDWYGQCPPQPRPNGRASHSECRPLSTAYGSRAFSAFHRLSAEFFGFKS
;
A
#
# COMPACT_ATOMS: atom_id res chain seq x y z
N MET A 1 -52.74 35.54 81.29
CA MET A 1 -51.78 36.15 80.34
C MET A 1 -51.88 35.41 79.00
N LEU A 2 -52.60 35.96 78.03
CA LEU A 2 -52.56 35.54 76.62
C LEU A 2 -52.34 36.82 75.81
N ARG A 3 -51.25 36.86 75.04
CA ARG A 3 -50.83 38.02 74.23
C ARG A 3 -51.75 38.16 72.99
N PRO A 4 -51.91 39.37 72.42
CA PRO A 4 -52.71 39.57 71.21
C PRO A 4 -52.04 38.93 70.00
N ILE A 5 -52.80 38.14 69.24
CA ILE A 5 -52.38 37.57 67.96
C ILE A 5 -52.71 38.60 66.87
N ASN A 6 -51.72 39.43 66.52
CA ASN A 6 -51.74 40.23 65.29
C ASN A 6 -51.41 39.31 64.11
N GLY A 7 -52.08 39.43 62.96
CA GLY A 7 -51.62 38.64 61.81
C GLY A 7 -52.33 38.78 60.47
N ILE A 8 -53.49 39.42 60.38
CA ILE A 8 -54.23 39.54 59.11
C ILE A 8 -54.28 40.99 58.69
N SER A 9 -53.89 41.25 57.45
CA SER A 9 -54.09 42.55 56.79
C SER A 9 -54.67 42.33 55.41
N ILE A 10 -55.78 43.03 55.14
CA ILE A 10 -56.45 43.09 53.84
C ILE A 10 -56.25 44.49 53.29
N GLN A 11 -55.79 44.59 52.05
CA GLN A 11 -55.57 45.87 51.37
C GLN A 11 -56.16 45.90 49.98
N TYR A 12 -56.60 47.11 49.60
CA TYR A 12 -57.16 47.42 48.30
C TYR A 12 -56.37 48.57 47.68
N ILE A 13 -55.85 48.37 46.47
CA ILE A 13 -55.19 49.42 45.70
C ILE A 13 -56.20 49.92 44.66
N ARG A 14 -56.54 51.22 44.72
CA ARG A 14 -57.31 51.90 43.66
C ARG A 14 -56.34 52.56 42.69
N THR A 15 -56.45 52.20 41.41
CA THR A 15 -55.82 52.95 40.32
C THR A 15 -56.81 54.02 39.85
N ASN A 16 -56.55 55.30 40.11
CA ASN A 16 -57.36 56.39 39.54
C ASN A 16 -57.07 56.52 38.04
N SER A 17 -58.01 56.11 37.18
CA SER A 17 -58.01 56.45 35.76
C SER A 17 -58.71 57.81 35.54
N ILE A 18 -58.06 58.73 34.84
CA ILE A 18 -58.59 60.06 34.52
C ILE A 18 -59.41 59.99 33.22
N ALA A 19 -60.70 60.35 33.24
CA ALA A 19 -61.48 60.84 32.08
C ALA A 19 -62.81 61.51 32.55
N PRO A 20 -63.46 62.39 31.74
CA PRO A 20 -64.05 63.65 32.22
C PRO A 20 -65.56 63.64 32.55
N ASN A 21 -65.93 64.62 33.39
CA ASN A 21 -67.27 65.11 33.81
C ASN A 21 -68.48 64.88 32.86
N ARG A 22 -69.59 64.35 33.41
CA ARG A 22 -70.96 64.95 33.38
C ARG A 22 -72.00 64.12 34.20
N PRO A 23 -73.15 64.70 34.61
CA PRO A 23 -73.83 64.38 35.87
C PRO A 23 -75.19 63.65 35.75
N GLU A 24 -75.58 63.08 36.90
CA GLU A 24 -76.92 62.82 37.49
C GLU A 24 -78.07 62.21 36.66
N GLN A 25 -78.63 61.09 37.17
CA GLN A 25 -80.05 61.03 37.56
C GLN A 25 -80.37 59.83 38.49
N THR A 26 -81.31 60.10 39.40
CA THR A 26 -81.82 59.40 40.60
C THR A 26 -82.90 58.34 40.34
N THR A 27 -83.00 57.29 41.20
CA THR A 27 -84.25 56.80 41.87
C THR A 27 -83.98 55.82 43.03
N LEU A 28 -84.81 55.93 44.09
CA LEU A 28 -84.82 55.36 45.47
C LEU A 28 -85.06 53.82 45.62
N SER A 29 -84.35 53.05 46.50
CA SER A 29 -84.54 52.63 47.94
C SER A 29 -85.57 51.48 48.21
N PRO A 30 -85.54 50.66 49.31
CA PRO A 30 -84.71 50.73 50.56
C PRO A 30 -84.13 49.40 51.20
N ASN A 31 -83.02 49.57 51.96
CA ASN A 31 -82.54 48.96 53.24
C ASN A 31 -82.23 47.45 53.49
N PRO A 32 -81.36 47.10 54.49
CA PRO A 32 -80.46 47.96 55.32
C PRO A 32 -78.97 47.56 55.32
N GLU A 33 -78.18 48.53 55.81
CA GLU A 33 -76.73 48.69 55.93
C GLU A 33 -75.99 47.69 56.83
N VAL A 34 -74.70 47.50 56.52
CA VAL A 34 -73.62 47.70 57.51
C VAL A 34 -72.60 48.63 56.86
N ASP A 35 -72.66 49.91 57.21
CA ASP A 35 -71.72 50.95 56.77
C ASP A 35 -70.39 50.87 57.54
N ALA A 36 -69.29 51.12 56.82
CA ALA A 36 -67.99 51.45 57.38
C ALA A 36 -67.73 52.96 57.22
N PRO A 37 -67.15 53.65 58.22
CA PRO A 37 -67.08 55.10 58.24
C PRO A 37 -66.07 55.65 57.22
N THR A 38 -66.50 56.67 56.49
CA THR A 38 -65.66 57.56 55.70
C THR A 38 -64.96 58.57 56.61
N THR A 39 -63.63 58.59 56.60
CA THR A 39 -62.87 59.75 57.11
C THR A 39 -62.02 60.31 55.97
N ASN A 40 -62.40 61.52 55.54
CA ASN A 40 -61.61 62.37 54.68
C ASN A 40 -60.33 62.78 55.42
N SER A 41 -59.18 62.46 54.85
CA SER A 41 -57.97 63.24 55.05
C SER A 41 -57.31 63.47 53.70
N THR A 42 -57.02 64.74 53.43
CA THR A 42 -56.22 65.23 52.31
C THR A 42 -54.89 64.48 52.25
N GLN A 43 -54.65 63.71 51.19
CA GLN A 43 -53.32 63.19 50.85
C GLN A 43 -52.89 63.67 49.46
N PRO A 44 -51.59 63.98 49.31
CA PRO A 44 -51.01 64.38 48.03
C PRO A 44 -51.06 63.21 47.04
N ASN A 45 -50.98 63.54 45.75
CA ASN A 45 -50.81 62.60 44.65
C ASN A 45 -49.65 61.61 44.96
N ALA A 46 -49.95 60.47 45.56
CA ALA A 46 -48.98 59.42 45.85
C ALA A 46 -49.43 58.18 45.09
N THR A 47 -48.65 57.83 44.07
CA THR A 47 -48.74 56.59 43.29
C THR A 47 -48.27 55.35 44.07
N GLY A 48 -48.31 55.39 45.41
CA GLY A 48 -47.74 54.39 46.33
C GLY A 48 -48.80 53.53 47.03
N ILE A 49 -48.44 52.29 47.36
CA ILE A 49 -49.28 51.36 48.15
C ILE A 49 -49.24 51.77 49.63
N ALA A 50 -50.32 52.34 50.16
CA ALA A 50 -50.44 52.70 51.57
C ALA A 50 -50.90 51.50 52.44
N TYR A 51 -50.08 51.09 53.40
CA TYR A 51 -50.33 49.89 54.21
C TYR A 51 -51.23 50.18 55.43
N ALA A 52 -52.52 49.83 55.38
CA ALA A 52 -53.41 49.88 56.55
C ALA A 52 -53.57 48.48 57.20
N LYS A 53 -53.40 48.39 58.53
CA LYS A 53 -53.75 47.20 59.33
C LYS A 53 -55.22 47.29 59.73
N HIS A 54 -56.01 46.26 59.43
CA HIS A 54 -57.44 46.25 59.78
C HIS A 54 -57.64 45.67 61.20
N PRO A 55 -58.13 46.43 62.19
CA PRO A 55 -58.20 45.99 63.58
C PRO A 55 -59.25 44.89 63.86
N ASN A 56 -60.21 44.68 62.94
CA ASN A 56 -61.34 43.75 63.13
C ASN A 56 -61.15 42.34 62.54
N PHE A 57 -59.99 42.01 61.98
CA PHE A 57 -59.68 40.63 61.54
C PHE A 57 -58.88 39.87 62.61
N ASN A 58 -59.36 39.91 63.85
CA ASN A 58 -58.86 39.06 64.92
C ASN A 58 -59.70 37.78 64.96
N VAL A 59 -59.08 36.66 64.60
CA VAL A 59 -59.61 35.29 64.53
C VAL A 59 -60.35 34.95 63.23
N VAL A 60 -59.58 34.49 62.23
CA VAL A 60 -60.10 33.69 61.11
C VAL A 60 -59.73 32.22 61.39
N PRO A 61 -60.69 31.29 61.52
CA PRO A 61 -60.38 29.87 61.69
C PRO A 61 -59.67 29.31 60.44
N ARG A 62 -58.85 28.27 60.63
CA ARG A 62 -58.12 27.54 59.58
C ARG A 62 -59.00 26.94 58.45
N SER A 63 -60.32 27.13 58.45
CA SER A 63 -61.22 26.75 57.36
C SER A 63 -62.38 27.74 57.23
N LEU A 64 -62.50 28.43 56.09
CA LEU A 64 -63.69 29.22 55.71
C LEU A 64 -64.25 28.67 54.40
N ASN A 65 -65.52 28.25 54.41
CA ASN A 65 -66.33 28.15 53.19
C ASN A 65 -66.95 29.54 52.93
N SER A 66 -66.19 30.52 52.46
CA SER A 66 -66.65 31.92 52.48
C SER A 66 -66.31 32.72 51.23
N VAL A 67 -67.25 33.59 50.84
CA VAL A 67 -67.12 34.56 49.75
C VAL A 67 -66.50 35.85 50.31
N ILE A 68 -65.39 36.30 49.74
CA ILE A 68 -64.78 37.60 50.05
C ILE A 68 -65.08 38.53 48.87
N LYS A 69 -65.93 39.53 49.07
CA LYS A 69 -66.36 40.49 48.04
C LYS A 69 -65.85 41.89 48.35
N ILE A 70 -65.30 42.58 47.35
CA ILE A 70 -65.03 44.02 47.43
C ILE A 70 -66.35 44.76 47.19
N ALA A 71 -66.79 45.58 48.15
CA ALA A 71 -67.96 46.42 48.00
C ALA A 71 -67.62 47.64 47.12
N GLY A 72 -68.43 47.89 46.09
CA GLY A 72 -68.22 48.97 45.12
C GLY A 72 -67.42 48.55 43.88
N GLU A 73 -66.67 49.52 43.33
CA GLU A 73 -65.83 49.35 42.14
C GLU A 73 -64.75 48.26 42.33
N PRO A 74 -64.39 47.50 41.29
CA PRO A 74 -63.32 46.51 41.36
C PRO A 74 -61.98 47.11 41.80
N ALA A 75 -61.25 46.41 42.66
CA ALA A 75 -59.92 46.82 43.12
C ALA A 75 -58.97 45.61 43.21
N GLN A 76 -57.65 45.86 43.20
CA GLN A 76 -56.66 44.81 43.46
C GLN A 76 -56.73 44.40 44.93
N LEU A 77 -56.66 43.10 45.23
CA LEU A 77 -56.77 42.57 46.59
C LEU A 77 -55.44 41.94 47.01
N ILE A 78 -54.85 42.46 48.09
CA ILE A 78 -53.73 41.82 48.79
C ILE A 78 -54.23 41.28 50.13
N PHE A 79 -54.11 39.97 50.31
CA PHE A 79 -54.40 39.28 51.55
C PHE A 79 -53.12 38.69 52.12
N SER A 80 -52.66 39.23 53.26
CA SER A 80 -51.48 38.73 53.97
C SER A 80 -51.84 38.09 55.31
N ASN A 81 -51.36 36.87 55.55
CA ASN A 81 -51.39 36.18 56.84
C ASN A 81 -50.09 35.40 57.09
N VAL A 82 -49.23 35.96 57.95
CA VAL A 82 -47.90 35.41 58.28
C VAL A 82 -47.92 34.00 58.87
N ASN A 83 -49.04 33.58 59.47
CA ASN A 83 -49.16 32.25 60.09
C ASN A 83 -49.54 31.13 59.08
N GLY A 84 -49.84 31.49 57.83
CA GLY A 84 -50.36 30.56 56.82
C GLY A 84 -51.87 30.63 56.62
N MET A 85 -52.35 30.01 55.53
CA MET A 85 -53.74 30.04 55.10
C MET A 85 -54.13 28.72 54.43
N ASP A 86 -55.32 28.22 54.74
CA ASP A 86 -55.89 27.04 54.10
C ASP A 86 -57.22 27.40 53.42
N CYS A 87 -57.17 27.50 52.09
CA CYS A 87 -58.28 27.90 51.23
C CYS A 87 -59.10 26.68 50.83
N CYS A 88 -60.15 26.38 51.60
CA CYS A 88 -61.17 25.37 51.26
C CYS A 88 -62.49 26.04 50.86
N GLY A 89 -62.82 26.08 49.56
CA GLY A 89 -64.10 26.63 49.08
C GLY A 89 -64.19 28.16 49.10
N TYR A 90 -63.06 28.87 49.08
CA TYR A 90 -63.01 30.34 48.99
C TYR A 90 -63.39 30.82 47.59
N TYR A 91 -64.09 31.96 47.53
CA TYR A 91 -64.38 32.70 46.30
C TYR A 91 -64.11 34.19 46.53
N PHE A 92 -63.31 34.83 45.67
CA PHE A 92 -63.07 36.27 45.71
C PHE A 92 -63.83 36.96 44.59
N LEU A 93 -64.63 37.97 44.90
CA LEU A 93 -65.49 38.68 43.94
C LEU A 93 -65.10 40.16 43.84
N HIS A 94 -65.31 40.74 42.64
CA HIS A 94 -65.00 42.13 42.30
C HIS A 94 -63.50 42.48 42.43
N THR A 95 -62.61 41.56 42.07
CA THR A 95 -61.17 41.84 41.97
C THR A 95 -60.59 41.27 40.68
N SER A 96 -59.80 42.06 39.96
CA SER A 96 -59.07 41.61 38.77
C SER A 96 -57.70 41.01 39.12
N ARG A 97 -57.11 41.38 40.27
CA ARG A 97 -55.81 40.88 40.74
C ARG A 97 -55.86 40.43 42.19
N LEU A 98 -55.46 39.19 42.44
CA LEU A 98 -55.45 38.55 43.75
C LEU A 98 -54.03 38.22 44.19
N VAL A 99 -53.56 38.84 45.28
CA VAL A 99 -52.28 38.52 45.94
C VAL A 99 -52.57 37.83 47.27
N LEU A 100 -52.22 36.56 47.40
CA LEU A 100 -52.27 35.81 48.65
C LEU A 100 -50.84 35.62 49.16
N THR A 101 -50.54 36.08 50.37
CA THR A 101 -49.18 35.97 50.91
C THR A 101 -49.08 35.61 52.39
N THR A 102 -48.00 34.92 52.77
CA THR A 102 -47.57 34.78 54.18
C THR A 102 -46.38 35.69 54.51
N GLY A 103 -45.96 36.52 53.55
CA GLY A 103 -44.85 37.44 53.72
C GLY A 103 -45.24 38.67 54.52
N GLU A 104 -44.32 39.10 55.38
CA GLU A 104 -44.37 40.44 55.99
C GLU A 104 -44.01 41.48 54.91
N PRO A 105 -44.79 42.55 54.74
CA PRO A 105 -44.43 43.64 53.84
C PRO A 105 -43.16 44.33 54.36
N VAL A 106 -42.22 44.59 53.46
CA VAL A 106 -41.05 45.43 53.72
C VAL A 106 -41.36 46.80 53.14
N LEU A 107 -41.28 47.83 53.98
CA LEU A 107 -41.55 49.23 53.63
C LEU A 107 -40.23 50.02 53.59
N ASN A 108 -40.13 51.03 52.75
CA ASN A 108 -39.01 51.99 52.77
C ASN A 108 -39.15 52.97 53.95
N SER A 109 -38.19 53.90 54.09
CA SER A 109 -38.20 54.96 55.12
C SER A 109 -39.43 55.86 55.07
N ASP A 110 -40.07 55.99 53.89
CA ASP A 110 -41.25 56.81 53.66
C ASP A 110 -42.57 56.03 53.86
N GLY A 111 -42.48 54.76 54.28
CA GLY A 111 -43.64 53.90 54.54
C GLY A 111 -44.25 53.23 53.31
N GLU A 112 -43.59 53.31 52.15
CA GLU A 112 -44.05 52.73 50.88
C GLU A 112 -43.57 51.28 50.71
N PHE A 113 -44.41 50.44 50.10
CA PHE A 113 -44.12 49.03 49.87
C PHE A 113 -42.92 48.78 48.94
N GLN A 114 -42.09 47.78 49.28
CA GLN A 114 -40.89 47.40 48.53
C GLN A 114 -40.84 45.90 48.21
N ALA A 115 -41.12 45.03 49.17
CA ALA A 115 -41.02 43.59 49.01
C ALA A 115 -41.89 42.82 50.01
N PHE A 116 -42.09 41.52 49.78
CA PHE A 116 -42.58 40.58 50.78
C PHE A 116 -41.42 39.75 51.32
N ARG A 117 -41.24 39.70 52.64
CA ARG A 117 -40.22 38.88 53.31
C ARG A 117 -40.88 37.69 54.01
N LEU A 118 -40.42 36.49 53.70
CA LEU A 118 -41.05 35.24 54.10
C LEU A 118 -40.21 34.53 55.16
N LYS A 119 -40.77 34.37 56.37
CA LYS A 119 -40.14 33.67 57.49
C LYS A 119 -40.81 32.32 57.77
N THR A 120 -42.14 32.27 57.75
CA THR A 120 -42.96 31.08 58.04
C THR A 120 -44.29 31.12 57.27
N GLY A 121 -45.15 30.11 57.48
CA GLY A 121 -46.52 30.06 56.97
C GLY A 121 -46.68 29.22 55.70
N GLU A 122 -47.60 28.26 55.71
CA GLU A 122 -47.99 27.49 54.54
C GLU A 122 -49.28 28.05 53.91
N MET A 123 -49.34 28.09 52.59
CA MET A 123 -50.54 28.44 51.83
C MET A 123 -51.08 27.23 51.07
N THR A 124 -52.26 26.76 51.45
CA THR A 124 -52.92 25.60 50.83
C THR A 124 -54.13 26.04 50.01
N ILE A 125 -54.21 25.64 48.74
CA ILE A 125 -55.41 25.74 47.90
C ILE A 125 -56.02 24.34 47.79
N GLN A 126 -57.04 24.04 48.59
CA GLN A 126 -57.61 22.69 48.65
C GLN A 126 -58.34 22.29 47.36
N SER A 127 -58.55 20.98 47.19
CA SER A 127 -59.20 20.36 46.03
C SER A 127 -60.60 20.92 45.68
N LYS A 128 -61.32 21.49 46.65
CA LYS A 128 -62.64 22.12 46.43
C LYS A 128 -62.57 23.57 45.93
N THR A 129 -61.40 24.18 45.90
CA THR A 129 -61.22 25.60 45.56
C THR A 129 -60.87 25.76 44.09
N THR A 130 -61.62 26.62 43.38
CA THR A 130 -61.32 27.03 42.00
C THR A 130 -61.16 28.55 41.97
N LEU A 131 -59.95 29.03 41.71
CA LEU A 131 -59.67 30.45 41.50
C LEU A 131 -59.69 30.73 40.00
N LYS A 132 -60.76 31.36 39.50
CA LYS A 132 -60.95 31.67 38.08
C LYS A 132 -61.51 33.08 37.89
N GLY A 133 -61.14 33.73 36.78
CA GLY A 133 -61.70 35.02 36.36
C GLY A 133 -60.84 36.23 36.72
N TYR A 134 -59.56 36.01 37.08
CA TYR A 134 -58.61 37.06 37.44
C TYR A 134 -57.67 37.35 36.26
N GLU A 135 -57.29 38.62 36.10
CA GLU A 135 -56.17 39.01 35.24
C GLU A 135 -54.86 38.51 35.85
N GLN A 136 -54.68 38.61 37.18
CA GLN A 136 -53.46 38.17 37.84
C GLN A 136 -53.71 37.48 39.19
N ILE A 137 -53.03 36.35 39.42
CA ILE A 137 -52.97 35.67 40.73
C ILE A 137 -51.51 35.60 41.17
N ASP A 138 -51.19 36.17 42.33
CA ASP A 138 -49.88 36.05 42.98
C ASP A 138 -50.02 35.26 44.29
N ILE A 139 -49.38 34.10 44.42
CA ILE A 139 -49.34 33.30 45.65
C ILE A 139 -47.91 33.27 46.17
N ILE A 140 -47.67 33.93 47.30
CA ILE A 140 -46.32 34.15 47.83
C ILE A 140 -46.26 33.68 49.29
N ALA A 141 -45.77 32.47 49.54
CA ALA A 141 -45.76 31.89 50.88
C ALA A 141 -44.48 31.10 51.15
N TYR A 142 -44.15 30.87 52.42
CA TYR A 142 -42.94 30.10 52.77
C TYR A 142 -43.03 28.65 52.25
N SER A 143 -44.21 28.04 52.33
CA SER A 143 -44.58 26.77 51.67
C SER A 143 -45.92 26.96 50.94
N ILE A 144 -46.07 26.37 49.76
CA ILE A 144 -47.32 26.41 49.00
C ILE A 144 -47.74 24.97 48.66
N LYS A 145 -49.00 24.64 48.92
CA LYS A 145 -49.63 23.38 48.52
C LYS A 145 -50.85 23.64 47.66
N ILE A 146 -50.86 23.13 46.43
CA ILE A 146 -52.00 23.28 45.51
C ILE A 146 -52.62 21.92 45.27
N GLU A 147 -53.92 21.82 45.56
CA GLU A 147 -54.76 20.65 45.31
C GLU A 147 -55.95 20.97 44.38
N GLY A 148 -56.40 22.23 44.38
CA GLY A 148 -57.50 22.76 43.58
C GLY A 148 -57.06 23.30 42.21
N GLU A 149 -57.88 24.20 41.66
CA GLU A 149 -57.69 24.73 40.30
C GLU A 149 -57.38 26.24 40.29
N LEU A 150 -56.37 26.66 39.52
CA LEU A 150 -55.98 28.05 39.33
C LEU A 150 -56.07 28.44 37.84
N TYR A 151 -56.82 29.50 37.53
CA TYR A 151 -57.01 30.04 36.18
C TYR A 151 -56.96 31.58 36.19
N ALA A 152 -55.95 32.16 35.56
CA ALA A 152 -55.79 33.61 35.43
C ALA A 152 -55.09 33.97 34.12
N ASP A 153 -54.98 35.27 33.77
CA ASP A 153 -54.14 35.66 32.63
C ASP A 153 -52.65 35.51 33.00
N THR A 154 -52.25 36.03 34.16
CA THR A 154 -50.92 35.86 34.75
C THR A 154 -51.00 35.16 36.11
N ILE A 155 -50.14 34.18 36.35
CA ILE A 155 -50.02 33.48 37.65
C ILE A 155 -48.56 33.54 38.10
N ASN A 156 -48.30 34.06 39.30
CA ASN A 156 -46.98 34.04 39.93
C ASN A 156 -47.05 33.24 41.23
N LEU A 157 -46.21 32.23 41.37
CA LEU A 157 -46.10 31.40 42.57
C LEU A 157 -44.68 31.51 43.12
N SER A 158 -44.51 31.95 44.37
CA SER A 158 -43.17 32.15 44.93
C SER A 158 -43.02 31.70 46.38
N THR A 159 -41.97 30.93 46.66
CA THR A 159 -41.48 30.58 48.01
C THR A 159 -40.08 31.14 48.29
N ALA A 160 -39.67 32.15 47.53
CA ALA A 160 -38.40 32.83 47.75
C ALA A 160 -38.37 33.51 49.14
N ARG A 161 -37.19 33.65 49.75
CA ARG A 161 -37.03 34.33 51.06
C ARG A 161 -37.56 35.77 51.03
N GLU A 162 -37.38 36.42 49.91
CA GLU A 162 -37.84 37.76 49.66
C GLU A 162 -38.31 37.86 48.21
N VAL A 163 -39.49 38.44 48.01
CA VAL A 163 -40.08 38.70 46.69
C VAL A 163 -40.24 40.20 46.55
N ASN A 164 -39.42 40.80 45.68
CA ASN A 164 -39.50 42.21 45.41
C ASN A 164 -40.84 42.54 44.72
N GLY A 165 -41.48 43.66 45.10
CA GLY A 165 -42.73 44.11 44.49
C GLY A 165 -42.66 44.23 42.98
N SER A 166 -41.52 44.70 42.45
CA SER A 166 -41.28 44.80 41.01
C SER A 166 -41.29 43.45 40.29
N ASN A 167 -40.86 42.35 40.94
CA ASN A 167 -40.83 41.02 40.33
C ASN A 167 -42.23 40.47 40.00
N ILE A 168 -43.26 40.99 40.67
CA ILE A 168 -44.66 40.64 40.43
C ILE A 168 -45.46 41.81 39.84
N GLY A 169 -44.80 42.89 39.42
CA GLY A 169 -45.45 44.06 38.83
C GLY A 169 -46.29 44.88 39.82
N LEU A 170 -45.88 44.95 41.09
CA LEU A 170 -46.36 45.96 42.04
C LEU A 170 -45.48 47.22 41.93
N PRO A 171 -46.07 48.43 41.98
CA PRO A 171 -45.30 49.69 41.93
C PRO A 171 -44.41 49.82 43.17
N ILE A 172 -43.12 50.11 42.95
CA ILE A 172 -42.14 50.40 44.01
C ILE A 172 -41.40 51.71 43.68
N THR A 173 -41.03 52.48 44.69
CA THR A 173 -40.25 53.71 44.55
C THR A 173 -38.76 53.38 44.69
N LEU A 174 -38.04 53.37 43.56
CA LEU A 174 -36.58 53.26 43.35
C LEU A 174 -35.75 52.25 44.19
N GLN A 175 -34.96 51.43 43.49
CA GLN A 175 -34.14 50.33 44.01
C GLN A 175 -32.93 50.79 44.87
N GLN A 176 -32.87 50.31 46.11
CA GLN A 176 -31.61 50.00 46.81
C GLN A 176 -31.71 48.58 47.40
N PRO A 177 -30.62 47.78 47.38
CA PRO A 177 -30.63 46.47 48.02
C PRO A 177 -30.86 46.64 49.52
N ILE A 178 -31.96 46.10 50.04
CA ILE A 178 -32.23 46.07 51.48
C ILE A 178 -31.29 45.01 52.09
N PRO A 179 -30.34 45.38 52.96
CA PRO A 179 -29.37 44.43 53.49
C PRO A 179 -30.06 43.31 54.30
N ILE A 180 -29.73 42.06 53.98
CA ILE A 180 -30.22 40.87 54.67
C ILE A 180 -29.39 40.68 55.94
N THR A 181 -29.71 41.39 57.02
CA THR A 181 -29.03 41.26 58.30
C THR A 181 -29.80 40.34 59.24
N SER A 182 -29.79 39.03 59.00
CA SER A 182 -30.08 38.00 60.02
C SER A 182 -29.72 36.59 59.52
N PRO A 183 -28.75 35.89 60.12
CA PRO A 183 -28.60 34.44 59.97
C PRO A 183 -29.67 33.73 60.82
N GLU A 184 -30.47 32.87 60.21
CA GLU A 184 -31.48 32.07 60.93
C GLU A 184 -30.87 30.76 61.46
N THR A 185 -31.05 30.52 62.75
CA THR A 185 -30.64 29.33 63.51
C THR A 185 -31.78 28.33 63.74
N GLN A 186 -32.88 28.41 62.97
CA GLN A 186 -34.01 27.46 63.04
C GLN A 186 -33.85 26.31 62.02
N PRO A 187 -34.34 25.09 62.34
CA PRO A 187 -34.34 23.99 61.38
C PRO A 187 -35.25 24.38 60.21
N ALA A 188 -34.66 24.52 59.02
CA ALA A 188 -35.36 24.96 57.84
C ALA A 188 -36.49 23.99 57.49
N LEU A 189 -37.75 24.42 57.64
CA LEU A 189 -38.85 23.83 56.89
C LEU A 189 -38.51 23.98 55.40
N LEU A 190 -38.76 22.96 54.58
CA LEU A 190 -38.45 23.03 53.16
C LEU A 190 -39.34 24.09 52.50
N ARG A 191 -38.73 25.11 51.88
CA ARG A 191 -39.43 26.10 51.04
C ARG A 191 -39.88 25.42 49.75
N GLN A 192 -41.06 24.80 49.81
CA GLN A 192 -41.56 23.91 48.77
C GLN A 192 -42.86 24.42 48.16
N LEU A 193 -43.01 24.15 46.86
CA LEU A 193 -44.26 24.27 46.14
C LEU A 193 -44.67 22.85 45.71
N HIS A 194 -45.73 22.32 46.29
CA HIS A 194 -46.22 20.97 46.02
C HIS A 194 -47.55 21.03 45.30
N PHE A 195 -47.60 20.45 44.09
CA PHE A 195 -48.83 20.21 43.37
C PHE A 195 -49.24 18.75 43.55
N THR A 196 -50.45 18.50 44.02
CA THR A 196 -50.99 17.13 44.11
C THR A 196 -51.50 16.64 42.77
N ARG A 197 -51.79 15.34 42.66
CA ARG A 197 -52.34 14.70 41.44
C ARG A 197 -53.61 15.36 40.90
N THR A 198 -54.37 16.06 41.75
CA THR A 198 -55.63 16.73 41.37
C THR A 198 -55.43 18.17 40.91
N ALA A 199 -54.28 18.78 41.19
CA ALA A 199 -54.03 20.18 40.91
C ALA A 199 -54.04 20.47 39.40
N LYS A 200 -54.69 21.57 39.02
CA LYS A 200 -54.67 22.14 37.67
C LYS A 200 -54.32 23.61 37.73
N VAL A 201 -53.25 23.99 37.04
CA VAL A 201 -52.83 25.40 36.94
C VAL A 201 -52.79 25.79 35.47
N GLN A 202 -53.51 26.83 35.10
CA GLN A 202 -53.56 27.32 33.73
C GLN A 202 -53.53 28.85 33.67
N ALA A 203 -52.45 29.41 33.12
CA ALA A 203 -52.35 30.83 32.77
C ALA A 203 -52.78 31.08 31.31
N LYS A 204 -53.35 32.25 30.99
CA LYS A 204 -53.56 32.66 29.57
C LYS A 204 -52.29 33.23 28.93
N GLU A 205 -51.50 33.97 29.69
CA GLU A 205 -50.31 34.67 29.21
C GLU A 205 -49.05 34.16 29.89
N HIS A 206 -48.91 34.35 31.21
CA HIS A 206 -47.64 34.09 31.90
C HIS A 206 -47.83 33.27 33.17
N LEU A 207 -47.05 32.21 33.32
CA LEU A 207 -46.93 31.47 34.57
C LEU A 207 -45.48 31.54 35.06
N THR A 208 -45.25 32.20 36.19
CA THR A 208 -43.93 32.28 36.82
C THR A 208 -43.92 31.51 38.13
N ILE A 209 -42.94 30.64 38.31
CA ILE A 209 -42.74 29.83 39.52
C ILE A 209 -41.32 30.05 40.03
N GLN A 210 -41.18 30.48 41.29
CA GLN A 210 -39.91 30.60 41.98
C GLN A 210 -39.95 29.85 43.32
N THR A 211 -39.19 28.78 43.49
CA THR A 211 -39.24 27.97 44.73
C THR A 211 -37.91 27.29 45.01
N ASP A 212 -37.60 26.84 46.23
CA ASP A 212 -36.41 25.98 46.39
C ASP A 212 -36.69 24.58 45.82
N THR A 213 -37.85 23.99 46.15
CA THR A 213 -38.28 22.70 45.59
C THR A 213 -39.67 22.82 44.98
N LEU A 214 -39.81 22.37 43.73
CA LEU A 214 -41.09 22.16 43.07
C LEU A 214 -41.35 20.66 42.97
N ASP A 215 -42.40 20.17 43.64
CA ASP A 215 -42.88 18.80 43.46
C ASP A 215 -44.17 18.80 42.63
N ASN A 216 -44.06 18.40 41.37
CA ASN A 216 -45.18 18.31 40.44
C ASN A 216 -45.67 16.84 40.41
N ALA A 217 -46.44 16.43 41.42
CA ALA A 217 -46.84 15.05 41.64
C ALA A 217 -47.91 14.57 40.63
N SER A 218 -47.56 14.51 39.34
CA SER A 218 -48.42 14.15 38.20
C SER A 218 -49.51 15.17 37.86
N SER A 219 -49.34 16.42 38.27
CA SER A 219 -50.28 17.51 38.00
C SER A 219 -50.14 18.05 36.58
N ARG A 220 -51.13 18.86 36.16
CA ARG A 220 -51.11 19.54 34.86
C ARG A 220 -50.88 21.03 35.07
N ILE A 221 -49.70 21.48 34.68
CA ILE A 221 -49.32 22.89 34.69
C ILE A 221 -49.26 23.36 33.24
N ARG A 222 -50.03 24.41 32.92
CA ARG A 222 -50.17 24.93 31.56
C ARG A 222 -50.11 26.45 31.51
N SER A 223 -49.58 27.00 30.42
CA SER A 223 -49.80 28.39 30.01
C SER A 223 -50.15 28.44 28.53
N ASN A 224 -51.10 29.30 28.13
CA ASN A 224 -51.33 29.64 26.72
C ASN A 224 -50.33 30.69 26.20
N GLY A 225 -49.46 31.22 27.05
CA GLY A 225 -48.26 31.95 26.65
C GLY A 225 -47.00 31.26 27.18
N THR A 226 -46.31 31.87 28.14
CA THR A 226 -45.02 31.38 28.66
C THR A 226 -45.11 30.73 30.05
N VAL A 227 -44.17 29.84 30.34
CA VAL A 227 -43.91 29.27 31.68
C VAL A 227 -42.46 29.54 32.04
N THR A 228 -42.21 30.22 33.17
CA THR A 228 -40.87 30.47 33.71
C THR A 228 -40.75 29.81 35.08
N LEU A 229 -39.83 28.86 35.22
CA LEU A 229 -39.54 28.13 36.45
C LEU A 229 -38.12 28.41 36.89
N LYS A 230 -37.95 28.92 38.11
CA LYS A 230 -36.67 29.01 38.79
C LYS A 230 -36.76 28.20 40.08
N ALA A 231 -36.08 27.06 40.15
CA ALA A 231 -36.04 26.26 41.37
C ALA A 231 -34.66 25.67 41.67
N ASN A 232 -34.41 25.22 42.90
CA ASN A 232 -33.22 24.38 43.12
C ASN A 232 -33.50 22.98 42.56
N ARG A 233 -34.64 22.39 42.95
CA ARG A 233 -35.06 21.02 42.58
C ARG A 233 -36.44 21.03 41.93
N LEU A 234 -36.60 20.22 40.88
CA LEU A 234 -37.89 19.87 40.28
C LEU A 234 -38.08 18.36 40.38
N THR A 235 -39.14 17.92 41.05
CA THR A 235 -39.50 16.50 41.23
C THR A 235 -40.92 16.20 40.75
N GLY A 236 -41.27 14.92 40.73
CA GLY A 236 -42.58 14.44 40.29
C GLY A 236 -42.63 14.10 38.80
N ALA A 237 -43.78 13.58 38.36
CA ALA A 237 -44.01 13.08 36.99
C ALA A 237 -45.14 13.86 36.28
N GLY A 238 -45.39 15.10 36.68
CA GLY A 238 -46.39 15.95 36.04
C GLY A 238 -45.91 16.56 34.73
N THR A 239 -46.87 17.03 33.94
CA THR A 239 -46.62 17.68 32.65
C THR A 239 -46.50 19.19 32.82
N LEU A 240 -45.55 19.82 32.13
CA LEU A 240 -45.49 21.27 31.97
C LEU A 240 -45.69 21.60 30.48
N ASN A 241 -46.69 22.42 30.16
CA ASN A 241 -47.01 22.79 28.79
C ASN A 241 -47.07 24.32 28.64
N ALA A 242 -46.27 24.90 27.76
CA ALA A 242 -46.37 26.29 27.34
C ALA A 242 -46.78 26.35 25.86
N ALA A 243 -47.78 27.15 25.49
CA ALA A 243 -48.11 27.34 24.08
C ALA A 243 -47.10 28.22 23.33
N LEU A 244 -46.31 29.04 24.05
CA LEU A 244 -45.16 29.79 23.51
C LEU A 244 -43.85 29.24 24.08
N ASP A 245 -43.32 29.81 25.16
CA ASP A 245 -41.98 29.48 25.66
C ASP A 245 -42.01 28.87 27.06
N LEU A 246 -41.17 27.87 27.30
CA LEU A 246 -40.93 27.28 28.61
C LEU A 246 -39.46 27.46 28.98
N SER A 247 -39.17 28.15 30.09
CA SER A 247 -37.83 28.28 30.64
C SER A 247 -37.78 27.66 32.04
N ALA A 248 -36.86 26.74 32.27
CA ALA A 248 -36.61 26.11 33.57
C ALA A 248 -35.14 26.24 33.97
N LYS A 249 -34.85 26.98 35.03
CA LYS A 249 -33.54 27.09 35.65
C LYS A 249 -33.51 26.32 36.98
N LEU A 250 -32.62 25.34 37.07
CA LEU A 250 -32.47 24.38 38.16
C LEU A 250 -31.04 24.41 38.72
N GLU A 251 -30.86 24.31 40.03
CA GLU A 251 -29.53 24.31 40.67
C GLU A 251 -29.05 22.89 41.06
N GLU A 252 -29.96 21.89 41.01
CA GLU A 252 -29.71 20.49 41.35
C GLU A 252 -30.04 19.54 40.20
N ASP A 253 -29.80 18.25 40.42
CA ASP A 253 -30.17 17.17 39.49
C ASP A 253 -31.66 17.24 39.12
N TYR A 254 -31.97 17.04 37.84
CA TYR A 254 -33.32 16.98 37.32
C TYR A 254 -33.57 15.66 36.58
N THR A 255 -34.57 14.91 37.04
CA THR A 255 -35.05 13.71 36.34
C THR A 255 -36.42 14.00 35.74
N HIS A 256 -36.47 14.12 34.42
CA HIS A 256 -37.73 14.30 33.70
C HIS A 256 -38.36 12.94 33.38
N LYS A 257 -39.62 12.73 33.78
CA LYS A 257 -40.33 11.45 33.64
C LYS A 257 -41.55 11.48 32.72
N ALA A 258 -41.99 12.67 32.30
CA ALA A 258 -43.28 12.86 31.64
C ALA A 258 -43.13 13.68 30.35
N GLN A 259 -43.92 14.72 30.15
CA GLN A 259 -43.85 15.59 28.96
C GLN A 259 -43.54 17.04 29.38
N LEU A 260 -42.50 17.63 28.77
CA LEU A 260 -42.25 19.06 28.74
C LEU A 260 -42.45 19.53 27.31
N ASN A 261 -43.49 20.35 27.08
CA ASN A 261 -43.82 20.85 25.76
C ASN A 261 -43.81 22.38 25.73
N ALA A 262 -43.15 22.95 24.72
CA ALA A 262 -43.22 24.38 24.41
C ALA A 262 -43.59 24.59 22.93
N GLY A 263 -44.52 25.50 22.63
CA GLY A 263 -44.89 25.76 21.23
C GLY A 263 -43.80 26.47 20.42
N ARG A 264 -42.85 27.16 21.05
CA ARG A 264 -41.82 27.96 20.36
C ARG A 264 -40.40 27.74 20.90
N HIS A 265 -40.10 28.02 22.17
CA HIS A 265 -38.78 27.77 22.75
C HIS A 265 -38.87 26.98 24.06
N LEU A 266 -38.02 25.96 24.21
CA LEU A 266 -37.83 25.22 25.46
C LEU A 266 -36.38 25.43 25.93
N SER A 267 -36.20 26.17 27.03
CA SER A 267 -34.90 26.37 27.66
C SER A 267 -34.85 25.63 28.99
N ILE A 268 -33.89 24.73 29.17
CA ILE A 268 -33.65 24.02 30.42
C ILE A 268 -32.19 24.20 30.79
N SER A 269 -31.91 24.78 31.96
CA SER A 269 -30.56 24.92 32.51
C SER A 269 -30.53 24.25 33.87
N THR A 270 -29.67 23.24 34.07
CA THR A 270 -29.36 22.65 35.38
C THR A 270 -27.89 22.82 35.71
N ALA A 271 -27.57 23.21 36.95
CA ALA A 271 -26.18 23.29 37.41
C ALA A 271 -25.53 21.90 37.63
N LYS A 272 -26.30 20.79 37.51
CA LYS A 272 -25.83 19.41 37.67
C LYS A 272 -26.34 18.51 36.54
N ARG A 273 -26.90 17.33 36.84
CA ARG A 273 -27.28 16.33 35.85
C ARG A 273 -28.74 16.46 35.44
N LEU A 274 -28.99 16.39 34.13
CA LEU A 274 -30.32 16.18 33.55
C LEU A 274 -30.46 14.72 33.08
N THR A 275 -31.42 14.00 33.65
CA THR A 275 -31.82 12.66 33.18
C THR A 275 -33.19 12.77 32.50
N ASN A 276 -33.23 12.58 31.19
CA ASN A 276 -34.49 12.45 30.46
C ASN A 276 -34.93 10.97 30.45
N GLN A 277 -36.12 10.72 30.99
CA GLN A 277 -36.84 9.44 30.95
C GLN A 277 -38.20 9.59 30.25
N GLY A 278 -38.49 10.77 29.69
CA GLY A 278 -39.77 11.10 29.06
C GLY A 278 -39.58 11.82 27.73
N THR A 279 -40.46 12.77 27.43
CA THR A 279 -40.43 13.56 26.20
C THR A 279 -40.15 15.03 26.50
N LEU A 280 -39.10 15.56 25.88
CA LEU A 280 -38.84 16.99 25.74
C LEU A 280 -39.16 17.37 24.30
N LYS A 281 -40.18 18.20 24.08
CA LYS A 281 -40.63 18.54 22.73
C LYS A 281 -40.92 20.02 22.53
N THR A 282 -40.54 20.54 21.37
CA THR A 282 -40.96 21.87 20.91
C THR A 282 -41.20 21.92 19.41
N GLN A 283 -41.95 22.92 18.94
CA GLN A 283 -42.06 23.24 17.51
C GLN A 283 -41.01 24.25 17.02
N GLY A 284 -40.15 24.78 17.92
CA GLY A 284 -39.04 25.67 17.56
C GLY A 284 -37.70 25.21 18.16
N GLU A 285 -37.10 26.01 19.04
CA GLU A 285 -35.75 25.76 19.57
C GLU A 285 -35.77 25.07 20.94
N ILE A 286 -34.91 24.06 21.15
CA ILE A 286 -34.52 23.59 22.49
C ILE A 286 -33.10 24.05 22.78
N ALA A 287 -32.92 24.79 23.86
CA ALA A 287 -31.62 25.12 24.44
C ALA A 287 -31.47 24.42 25.79
N LEU A 288 -30.59 23.41 25.87
CA LEU A 288 -30.37 22.62 27.07
C LEU A 288 -28.93 22.80 27.56
N GLU A 289 -28.79 23.27 28.80
CA GLU A 289 -27.50 23.41 29.48
C GLU A 289 -27.47 22.52 30.73
N ALA A 290 -26.46 21.65 30.84
CA ALA A 290 -26.29 20.76 31.99
C ALA A 290 -24.81 20.39 32.19
N LYS A 291 -24.43 19.93 33.38
CA LYS A 291 -23.11 19.30 33.57
C LYS A 291 -23.06 17.92 32.94
N GLU A 292 -24.13 17.16 33.11
CA GLU A 292 -24.29 15.84 32.53
C GLU A 292 -25.70 15.71 31.96
N LEU A 293 -25.83 15.03 30.81
CA LEU A 293 -27.12 14.72 30.19
C LEU A 293 -27.20 13.22 29.95
N LYS A 294 -28.20 12.55 30.55
CA LYS A 294 -28.55 11.16 30.24
C LYS A 294 -29.91 11.13 29.56
N ASN A 295 -29.96 10.79 28.28
CA ASN A 295 -31.19 10.48 27.57
C ASN A 295 -31.37 8.95 27.60
N GLN A 296 -32.33 8.45 28.38
CA GLN A 296 -32.52 7.01 28.59
C GLN A 296 -33.22 6.32 27.42
N SER A 297 -33.29 4.99 27.45
CA SER A 297 -34.11 4.22 26.52
C SER A 297 -35.56 4.71 26.50
N LYS A 298 -36.19 4.65 25.31
CA LYS A 298 -37.57 5.09 25.05
C LYS A 298 -37.85 6.58 25.33
N SER A 299 -36.82 7.37 25.64
CA SER A 299 -36.95 8.81 25.87
C SER A 299 -36.62 9.63 24.60
N LEU A 300 -37.27 10.78 24.46
CA LEU A 300 -37.23 11.62 23.26
C LEU A 300 -36.86 13.07 23.59
N ILE A 301 -35.92 13.62 22.82
CA ILE A 301 -35.66 15.05 22.73
C ILE A 301 -35.91 15.47 21.28
N ASP A 302 -36.95 16.26 21.02
CA ASP A 302 -37.40 16.63 19.67
C ASP A 302 -37.69 18.13 19.54
N GLY A 303 -37.00 18.78 18.59
CA GLY A 303 -37.19 20.19 18.28
C GLY A 303 -36.84 20.49 16.83
N VAL A 304 -37.12 21.71 16.35
CA VAL A 304 -36.66 22.14 15.02
C VAL A 304 -35.17 22.46 15.06
N HIS A 305 -34.75 23.28 16.04
CA HIS A 305 -33.35 23.59 16.30
C HIS A 305 -32.98 23.08 17.71
N LEU A 306 -32.08 22.11 17.80
CA LEU A 306 -31.61 21.58 19.07
C LEU A 306 -30.20 22.09 19.35
N LYS A 307 -30.00 22.76 20.48
CA LYS A 307 -28.69 23.14 21.01
C LYS A 307 -28.49 22.52 22.38
N LEU A 308 -27.63 21.52 22.46
CA LEU A 308 -27.26 20.83 23.69
C LEU A 308 -25.85 21.25 24.11
N LYS A 309 -25.70 21.89 25.27
CA LYS A 309 -24.42 22.29 25.83
C LYS A 309 -24.22 21.55 27.16
N VAL A 310 -23.38 20.52 27.12
CA VAL A 310 -23.13 19.63 28.25
C VAL A 310 -21.68 19.78 28.69
N GLU A 311 -21.43 20.13 29.96
CA GLU A 311 -20.07 20.42 30.43
C GLU A 311 -19.17 19.18 30.39
N ASN A 312 -19.68 18.02 30.84
CA ASN A 312 -18.91 16.79 30.98
C ASN A 312 -19.36 15.69 30.02
N SER A 313 -20.48 15.02 30.30
CA SER A 313 -20.87 13.81 29.58
C SER A 313 -22.32 13.86 29.12
N LEU A 314 -22.51 13.63 27.82
CA LEU A 314 -23.80 13.32 27.22
C LEU A 314 -23.83 11.82 26.92
N LYS A 315 -24.76 11.10 27.54
CA LYS A 315 -25.06 9.70 27.25
C LYS A 315 -26.44 9.59 26.62
N ASN A 316 -26.49 9.06 25.40
CA ASN A 316 -27.71 8.84 24.67
C ASN A 316 -27.96 7.34 24.46
N TYR A 317 -29.03 6.86 25.07
CA TYR A 317 -29.67 5.56 24.89
C TYR A 317 -31.10 5.72 24.33
N GLY A 318 -31.49 6.95 23.99
CA GLY A 318 -32.83 7.29 23.48
C GLY A 318 -32.75 7.86 22.07
N VAL A 319 -33.71 8.72 21.74
CA VAL A 319 -33.72 9.49 20.49
C VAL A 319 -33.51 10.98 20.77
N ILE A 320 -32.52 11.57 20.11
CA ILE A 320 -32.31 13.01 20.02
C ILE A 320 -32.50 13.38 18.54
N GLN A 321 -33.51 14.20 18.22
CA GLN A 321 -33.80 14.51 16.82
C GLN A 321 -34.24 15.96 16.59
N GLY A 322 -33.82 16.51 15.46
CA GLY A 322 -34.30 17.82 15.03
C GLY A 322 -34.01 18.12 13.57
N SER A 323 -34.37 19.32 13.09
CA SER A 323 -33.97 19.75 11.75
C SER A 323 -32.48 20.09 11.72
N THR A 324 -32.03 20.88 12.68
CA THR A 324 -30.62 21.14 12.98
C THR A 324 -30.35 20.69 14.40
N VAL A 325 -29.33 19.84 14.60
CA VAL A 325 -28.91 19.37 15.92
C VAL A 325 -27.46 19.77 16.14
N VAL A 326 -27.22 20.52 17.21
CA VAL A 326 -25.90 20.99 17.64
C VAL A 326 -25.64 20.47 19.04
N ILE A 327 -24.59 19.67 19.19
CA ILE A 327 -24.19 19.06 20.46
C ILE A 327 -22.79 19.55 20.82
N GLY A 328 -22.62 20.10 22.00
CA GLY A 328 -21.32 20.35 22.64
C GLY A 328 -21.20 19.55 23.92
N ALA A 329 -20.21 18.66 24.02
CA ALA A 329 -19.91 17.86 25.21
C ALA A 329 -18.40 17.57 25.34
N GLN A 330 -17.87 17.30 26.53
CA GLN A 330 -16.50 16.72 26.62
C GLN A 330 -16.49 15.25 26.17
N HIS A 331 -17.50 14.49 26.59
CA HIS A 331 -17.67 13.07 26.28
C HIS A 331 -19.09 12.81 25.76
N LEU A 332 -19.20 12.41 24.49
CA LEU A 332 -20.45 11.95 23.91
C LEU A 332 -20.41 10.42 23.76
N ILE A 333 -21.35 9.75 24.42
CA ILE A 333 -21.59 8.32 24.26
C ILE A 333 -22.97 8.16 23.65
N ASN A 334 -23.02 7.63 22.44
CA ASN A 334 -24.24 7.23 21.76
C ASN A 334 -24.23 5.70 21.68
N ASP A 335 -25.16 5.04 22.38
CA ASP A 335 -25.16 3.60 22.55
C ASP A 335 -26.56 3.06 22.30
N GLY A 336 -26.69 2.12 21.37
CA GLY A 336 -27.96 1.48 21.04
C GLY A 336 -28.35 0.36 22.00
N ARG A 337 -27.52 0.06 23.01
CA ARG A 337 -27.75 -1.03 23.97
C ARG A 337 -28.45 -0.55 25.25
N GLU A 338 -29.76 -0.73 25.32
CA GLU A 338 -30.52 -0.98 26.55
C GLU A 338 -31.91 -1.52 26.13
N ASP A 339 -32.35 -2.65 26.70
CA ASP A 339 -33.53 -3.49 26.32
C ASP A 339 -33.38 -4.33 25.02
N THR A 340 -33.39 -5.66 25.18
CA THR A 340 -33.08 -6.68 24.15
C THR A 340 -34.20 -6.97 23.15
N ASP A 341 -35.32 -6.23 23.19
CA ASP A 341 -36.56 -6.67 22.52
C ASP A 341 -36.99 -5.78 21.35
N GLU A 342 -36.42 -4.58 21.18
CA GLU A 342 -36.72 -3.69 20.06
C GLU A 342 -35.41 -3.13 19.48
N GLN A 343 -35.18 -3.35 18.18
CA GLN A 343 -34.06 -2.76 17.47
C GLN A 343 -34.18 -1.22 17.55
N GLN A 344 -33.20 -0.61 18.23
CA GLN A 344 -32.90 0.81 18.40
C GLN A 344 -33.44 1.48 19.67
N ALA A 345 -32.52 1.98 20.50
CA ALA A 345 -32.50 3.39 20.84
C ALA A 345 -31.11 3.84 21.31
N GLY A 346 -30.49 4.66 20.49
CA GLY A 346 -29.16 5.24 20.62
C GLY A 346 -28.95 6.08 19.36
N ALA A 347 -29.91 6.98 19.09
CA ALA A 347 -30.03 7.68 17.82
C ALA A 347 -29.93 9.20 18.02
N ILE A 348 -29.06 9.82 17.22
CA ILE A 348 -28.91 11.26 17.11
C ILE A 348 -29.14 11.64 15.64
N LEU A 349 -30.24 12.35 15.37
CA LEU A 349 -30.77 12.55 14.03
C LEU A 349 -30.92 14.04 13.70
N GLY A 350 -30.19 14.52 12.70
CA GLY A 350 -30.40 15.84 12.09
C GLY A 350 -31.10 15.70 10.73
N ARG A 351 -32.34 16.19 10.57
CA ARG A 351 -33.05 16.07 9.28
C ARG A 351 -32.39 16.88 8.16
N LYS A 352 -31.71 17.98 8.49
CA LYS A 352 -30.94 18.82 7.55
C LYS A 352 -29.47 18.94 7.94
N GLN A 353 -29.16 18.96 9.23
CA GLN A 353 -27.80 19.15 9.70
C GLN A 353 -27.58 18.55 11.09
N LEU A 354 -26.42 17.94 11.29
CA LEU A 354 -25.95 17.47 12.60
C LEU A 354 -24.51 17.94 12.82
N MET A 355 -24.27 18.64 13.93
CA MET A 355 -22.97 19.15 14.34
C MET A 355 -22.65 18.63 15.73
N ILE A 356 -21.53 17.93 15.87
CA ILE A 356 -21.09 17.33 17.13
C ILE A 356 -19.71 17.88 17.48
N ALA A 357 -19.65 18.67 18.53
CA ALA A 357 -18.43 19.06 19.22
C ALA A 357 -18.24 18.17 20.45
N ALA A 358 -17.35 17.17 20.34
CA ALA A 358 -16.98 16.29 21.43
C ALA A 358 -15.48 15.99 21.46
N ARG A 359 -14.85 16.15 22.62
CA ARG A 359 -13.43 15.76 22.81
C ARG A 359 -13.26 14.25 22.69
N ILE A 360 -14.21 13.47 23.21
CA ILE A 360 -14.29 12.02 23.04
C ILE A 360 -15.70 11.68 22.54
N LEU A 361 -15.77 10.98 21.41
CA LEU A 361 -17.01 10.51 20.80
C LEU A 361 -16.99 8.99 20.67
N TYR A 362 -17.90 8.31 21.36
CA TYR A 362 -18.12 6.88 21.21
C TYR A 362 -19.50 6.62 20.65
N ASN A 363 -19.55 6.17 19.39
CA ASN A 363 -20.73 5.55 18.80
C ASN A 363 -20.59 4.03 19.03
N GLN A 364 -21.24 3.54 20.08
CA GLN A 364 -21.19 2.15 20.53
C GLN A 364 -22.26 1.32 19.82
N GLU A 365 -22.26 0.00 20.03
CA GLU A 365 -23.04 -0.96 19.23
C GLU A 365 -24.48 -0.52 18.95
N HIS A 366 -24.87 -0.61 17.68
CA HIS A 366 -26.16 -0.15 17.14
C HIS A 366 -26.46 1.34 17.31
N GLY A 367 -25.49 2.14 17.77
CA GLY A 367 -25.57 3.59 17.81
C GLY A 367 -25.67 4.18 16.40
N LEU A 368 -26.61 5.11 16.22
CA LEU A 368 -26.87 5.82 14.97
C LEU A 368 -26.60 7.31 15.11
N LEU A 369 -25.64 7.82 14.34
CA LEU A 369 -25.47 9.25 14.07
C LEU A 369 -25.89 9.48 12.62
N HIS A 370 -26.97 10.23 12.39
CA HIS A 370 -27.51 10.42 11.05
C HIS A 370 -27.81 11.89 10.74
N SER A 371 -27.41 12.34 9.54
CA SER A 371 -27.83 13.62 8.97
C SER A 371 -28.49 13.44 7.60
N GLY A 372 -29.66 14.05 7.41
CA GLY A 372 -30.32 14.16 6.11
C GLY A 372 -29.69 15.21 5.19
N GLY A 373 -28.76 16.02 5.69
CA GLY A 373 -27.86 16.89 4.92
C GLY A 373 -26.44 16.68 5.42
N ASP A 374 -25.76 17.73 5.88
CA ASP A 374 -24.36 17.64 6.30
C ASP A 374 -24.21 17.15 7.75
N LEU A 375 -23.14 16.37 7.99
CA LEU A 375 -22.71 15.94 9.32
C LEU A 375 -21.27 16.41 9.56
N THR A 376 -21.04 17.12 10.66
CA THR A 376 -19.68 17.54 11.05
C THR A 376 -19.37 17.15 12.48
N ILE A 377 -18.18 16.57 12.68
CA ILE A 377 -17.65 16.13 13.98
C ILE A 377 -16.31 16.80 14.23
N GLY A 378 -16.12 17.39 15.42
CA GLY A 378 -14.87 17.96 15.90
C GLY A 378 -14.88 18.09 17.43
N SER A 379 -13.87 18.72 18.06
CA SER A 379 -13.78 18.74 19.53
C SER A 379 -14.55 19.86 20.22
N ALA A 380 -14.55 21.06 19.65
CA ALA A 380 -15.11 22.25 20.26
C ALA A 380 -15.58 23.25 19.20
N PHE A 381 -16.64 23.98 19.51
CA PHE A 381 -17.06 25.16 18.77
C PHE A 381 -16.26 26.37 19.26
N ASP A 382 -15.82 27.22 18.34
CA ASP A 382 -15.34 28.57 18.63
C ASP A 382 -16.52 29.53 18.86
N GLU A 383 -16.21 30.81 19.10
CA GLU A 383 -17.20 31.86 19.35
C GLU A 383 -18.13 32.12 18.14
N GLN A 384 -17.75 31.65 16.95
CA GLN A 384 -18.53 31.73 15.71
C GLN A 384 -19.23 30.41 15.35
N ASN A 385 -19.21 29.41 16.26
CA ASN A 385 -19.70 28.04 16.04
C ASN A 385 -18.96 27.23 14.96
N ALA A 386 -17.71 27.59 14.63
CA ALA A 386 -16.83 26.79 13.80
C ALA A 386 -15.94 25.85 14.66
N PHE A 387 -15.44 24.78 14.05
CA PHE A 387 -14.67 23.76 14.78
C PHE A 387 -13.21 24.19 14.96
N LYS A 388 -12.78 24.34 16.22
CA LYS A 388 -11.43 24.81 16.56
C LYS A 388 -10.38 23.70 16.58
N ASP A 389 -10.76 22.53 17.11
CA ASP A 389 -9.84 21.45 17.46
C ASP A 389 -10.33 20.09 16.97
N LEU A 390 -9.41 19.13 16.85
CA LEU A 390 -9.69 17.73 16.52
C LEU A 390 -10.27 16.99 17.73
N THR A 391 -11.34 16.22 17.56
CA THR A 391 -11.79 15.24 18.56
C THR A 391 -10.62 14.34 18.94
N LYS A 392 -10.28 14.23 20.22
CA LYS A 392 -9.14 13.40 20.65
C LYS A 392 -9.34 11.96 20.23
N GLU A 393 -10.54 11.44 20.40
CA GLU A 393 -10.83 10.04 20.12
C GLU A 393 -12.26 9.88 19.61
N PHE A 394 -12.40 9.30 18.42
CA PHE A 394 -13.67 8.91 17.84
C PHE A 394 -13.66 7.39 17.60
N ARG A 395 -14.53 6.67 18.31
CA ARG A 395 -14.76 5.24 18.07
C ARG A 395 -16.15 5.03 17.47
N ASN A 396 -16.19 4.33 16.35
CA ASN A 396 -17.40 3.76 15.78
C ASN A 396 -17.29 2.23 15.89
N ALA A 397 -18.08 1.64 16.78
CA ALA A 397 -18.00 0.24 17.16
C ALA A 397 -18.79 -0.67 16.20
N ALA A 398 -18.85 -1.96 16.53
CA ALA A 398 -19.54 -2.95 15.71
C ALA A 398 -21.00 -2.57 15.46
N PHE A 399 -21.49 -2.76 14.24
CA PHE A 399 -22.88 -2.50 13.84
C PHE A 399 -23.35 -1.04 14.08
N SER A 400 -22.44 -0.14 14.41
CA SER A 400 -22.72 1.27 14.67
C SER A 400 -22.62 2.04 13.36
N THR A 401 -23.52 2.99 13.15
CA THR A 401 -23.64 3.71 11.88
C THR A 401 -23.46 5.20 12.08
N VAL A 402 -22.63 5.78 11.20
CA VAL A 402 -22.45 7.22 11.03
C VAL A 402 -22.80 7.51 9.57
N GLU A 403 -23.87 8.26 9.33
CA GLU A 403 -24.39 8.50 7.99
C GLU A 403 -24.70 9.97 7.77
N SER A 404 -24.29 10.46 6.60
CA SER A 404 -24.62 11.78 6.08
C SER A 404 -25.17 11.63 4.67
N ARG A 405 -26.35 12.18 4.38
CA ARG A 405 -26.84 12.25 2.98
C ARG A 405 -26.12 13.34 2.18
N GLY A 406 -25.60 14.37 2.86
CA GLY A 406 -24.72 15.39 2.30
C GLY A 406 -23.25 15.10 2.62
N LYS A 407 -22.48 16.16 2.90
CA LYS A 407 -21.07 16.07 3.23
C LYS A 407 -20.85 15.59 4.67
N LEU A 408 -19.91 14.67 4.85
CA LEU A 408 -19.42 14.22 6.14
C LEU A 408 -17.99 14.73 6.37
N LEU A 409 -17.82 15.59 7.37
CA LEU A 409 -16.50 16.05 7.81
C LEU A 409 -16.20 15.53 9.22
N ILE A 410 -15.12 14.77 9.35
CA ILE A 410 -14.65 14.21 10.62
C ILE A 410 -13.27 14.77 10.92
N LYS A 411 -13.18 15.55 12.00
CA LYS A 411 -11.93 16.08 12.55
C LYS A 411 -11.60 15.35 13.84
N ALA A 412 -10.73 14.33 13.80
CA ALA A 412 -10.35 13.56 14.98
C ALA A 412 -8.90 13.10 14.94
N ILE A 413 -8.17 13.21 16.06
CA ILE A 413 -6.78 12.74 16.20
C ILE A 413 -6.74 11.24 15.92
N PHE A 414 -7.57 10.46 16.64
CA PHE A 414 -7.70 9.01 16.46
C PHE A 414 -9.14 8.68 16.07
N LEU A 415 -9.32 8.14 14.86
CA LEU A 415 -10.57 7.50 14.43
C LEU A 415 -10.39 5.99 14.35
N THR A 416 -11.16 5.26 15.15
CA THR A 416 -11.27 3.80 15.08
C THR A 416 -12.66 3.41 14.60
N ASN A 417 -12.74 2.85 13.40
CA ASN A 417 -13.94 2.22 12.87
C ASN A 417 -13.76 0.70 12.91
N GLN A 418 -14.37 0.04 13.89
CA GLN A 418 -14.21 -1.40 14.11
C GLN A 418 -15.55 -2.10 13.86
N LYS A 419 -15.68 -2.81 12.73
CA LYS A 419 -16.95 -3.44 12.29
C LYS A 419 -18.14 -2.47 12.17
N GLY A 420 -17.87 -1.17 12.18
CA GLY A 420 -18.85 -0.10 12.04
C GLY A 420 -18.92 0.42 10.61
N GLN A 421 -19.97 1.21 10.35
CA GLN A 421 -20.23 1.83 9.05
C GLN A 421 -20.15 3.36 9.16
N ILE A 422 -19.40 3.99 8.25
CA ILE A 422 -19.30 5.44 8.11
C ILE A 422 -19.56 5.78 6.64
N THR A 423 -20.62 6.52 6.34
CA THR A 423 -21.02 6.79 4.94
C THR A 423 -21.42 8.24 4.68
N ALA A 424 -21.12 8.70 3.47
CA ALA A 424 -21.52 10.02 2.97
C ALA A 424 -22.16 9.90 1.58
N GLY A 425 -23.27 10.61 1.36
CA GLY A 425 -23.90 10.76 0.05
C GLY A 425 -23.16 11.74 -0.87
N SER A 426 -22.28 12.57 -0.31
CA SER A 426 -21.38 13.48 -1.01
C SER A 426 -19.95 13.30 -0.47
N ASP A 427 -19.20 14.38 -0.27
CA ASP A 427 -17.83 14.33 0.25
C ASP A 427 -17.74 13.64 1.60
N LEU A 428 -16.78 12.73 1.76
CA LEU A 428 -16.36 12.19 3.04
C LEU A 428 -14.93 12.64 3.30
N ILE A 429 -14.73 13.51 4.27
CA ILE A 429 -13.44 14.10 4.60
C ILE A 429 -13.04 13.72 6.03
N PHE A 430 -11.89 13.07 6.17
CA PHE A 430 -11.23 12.81 7.44
C PHE A 430 -9.93 13.62 7.56
N GLU A 431 -9.77 14.31 8.68
CA GLU A 431 -8.55 15.03 9.07
C GLU A 431 -8.16 14.62 10.49
N GLY A 432 -6.94 14.10 10.66
CA GLY A 432 -6.48 13.54 11.93
C GLY A 432 -5.02 13.09 11.92
N ASP A 433 -4.63 12.31 12.93
CA ASP A 433 -3.30 11.68 13.00
C ASP A 433 -3.39 10.21 12.57
N THR A 434 -4.45 9.49 12.97
CA THR A 434 -4.61 8.07 12.65
C THR A 434 -6.05 7.70 12.32
N LEU A 435 -6.21 7.03 11.18
CA LEU A 435 -7.42 6.32 10.79
C LEU A 435 -7.17 4.81 10.89
N THR A 436 -7.87 4.13 11.81
CA THR A 436 -7.90 2.66 11.90
C THR A 436 -9.26 2.16 11.48
N ASN A 437 -9.32 1.49 10.32
CA ASN A 437 -10.52 0.83 9.81
C ASN A 437 -10.32 -0.69 9.88
N SER A 438 -10.84 -1.30 10.94
CA SER A 438 -10.66 -2.73 11.24
C SER A 438 -11.97 -3.48 11.03
N GLN A 439 -12.07 -4.22 9.91
CA GLN A 439 -13.33 -4.85 9.46
C GLN A 439 -14.50 -3.87 9.32
N GLY A 440 -14.22 -2.57 9.28
CA GLY A 440 -15.21 -1.51 9.14
C GLY A 440 -15.39 -1.09 7.68
N HIS A 441 -16.48 -0.38 7.42
CA HIS A 441 -16.84 0.14 6.10
C HIS A 441 -16.87 1.67 6.11
N ILE A 442 -16.05 2.31 5.29
CA ILE A 442 -16.04 3.77 5.08
C ILE A 442 -16.30 4.02 3.61
N GLU A 443 -17.39 4.73 3.28
CA GLU A 443 -17.84 4.90 1.89
C GLU A 443 -18.35 6.30 1.57
N ALA A 444 -17.85 6.88 0.47
CA ALA A 444 -18.45 8.04 -0.19
C ALA A 444 -19.20 7.58 -1.46
N LYS A 445 -20.40 8.12 -1.70
CA LYS A 445 -21.33 7.62 -2.74
C LYS A 445 -21.58 8.59 -3.89
N GLY A 446 -21.28 9.89 -3.73
CA GLY A 446 -21.64 10.91 -4.71
C GLY A 446 -20.83 10.83 -6.00
N ASP A 447 -21.45 11.00 -7.16
CA ASP A 447 -20.74 10.91 -8.45
C ASP A 447 -19.71 12.01 -8.69
N GLN A 448 -19.80 13.11 -7.95
CA GLN A 448 -18.88 14.25 -8.01
C GLN A 448 -18.19 14.50 -6.65
N SER A 449 -18.23 13.52 -5.75
CA SER A 449 -17.64 13.66 -4.43
C SER A 449 -16.19 13.18 -4.35
N VAL A 450 -15.56 13.47 -3.22
CA VAL A 450 -14.27 12.91 -2.85
C VAL A 450 -14.36 12.14 -1.53
N LEU A 451 -13.69 10.99 -1.47
CA LEU A 451 -13.27 10.40 -0.19
C LEU A 451 -11.84 10.88 0.07
N LYS A 452 -11.71 11.86 0.97
CA LYS A 452 -10.45 12.51 1.31
C LYS A 452 -10.00 12.10 2.70
N VAL A 453 -8.79 11.57 2.81
CA VAL A 453 -8.19 11.20 4.10
C VAL A 453 -6.84 11.89 4.24
N ARG A 454 -6.70 12.75 5.24
CA ARG A 454 -5.42 13.32 5.66
C ARG A 454 -5.13 12.82 7.08
N ALA A 455 -4.10 11.98 7.20
CA ALA A 455 -3.69 11.35 8.45
C ALA A 455 -2.18 11.13 8.45
N ASP A 456 -1.53 10.92 9.58
CA ASP A 456 -0.15 10.39 9.57
C ASP A 456 -0.17 8.90 9.23
N ILE A 457 -1.13 8.16 9.79
CA ILE A 457 -1.28 6.72 9.59
C ILE A 457 -2.70 6.39 9.11
N ILE A 458 -2.80 5.65 8.01
CA ILE A 458 -4.04 5.02 7.56
C ILE A 458 -3.83 3.51 7.63
N ASN A 459 -4.58 2.84 8.50
CA ASN A 459 -4.57 1.40 8.64
C ASN A 459 -5.94 0.82 8.24
N ASN A 460 -5.98 0.16 7.08
CA ASN A 460 -7.12 -0.59 6.62
C ASN A 460 -6.88 -2.09 6.84
N HIS A 461 -7.25 -2.55 8.03
CA HIS A 461 -7.08 -3.93 8.49
C HIS A 461 -8.35 -4.74 8.19
N SER A 462 -8.33 -5.50 7.10
CA SER A 462 -9.48 -6.28 6.63
C SER A 462 -10.76 -5.44 6.52
N GLY A 463 -10.62 -4.13 6.27
CA GLY A 463 -11.72 -3.17 6.15
C GLY A 463 -11.94 -2.72 4.70
N TYR A 464 -12.91 -1.83 4.53
CA TYR A 464 -13.30 -1.25 3.24
C TYR A 464 -13.18 0.28 3.30
N LEU A 465 -12.38 0.86 2.40
CA LEU A 465 -12.33 2.29 2.11
C LEU A 465 -12.75 2.50 0.65
N ILE A 466 -14.02 2.86 0.43
CA ILE A 466 -14.65 2.79 -0.88
C ILE A 466 -15.17 4.16 -1.33
N HIS A 467 -15.05 4.42 -2.62
CA HIS A 467 -15.82 5.45 -3.29
C HIS A 467 -16.68 4.81 -4.40
N SER A 468 -17.99 4.68 -4.17
CA SER A 468 -18.89 3.90 -5.04
C SER A 468 -19.55 4.73 -6.15
N GLY A 469 -19.51 6.06 -6.07
CA GLY A 469 -19.85 6.98 -7.17
C GLY A 469 -18.66 7.21 -8.11
N ALA A 470 -18.89 7.92 -9.22
CA ALA A 470 -17.87 8.26 -10.22
C ALA A 470 -16.80 9.28 -9.78
N GLY A 471 -16.85 9.74 -8.52
CA GLY A 471 -15.85 10.58 -7.88
C GLY A 471 -14.53 9.84 -7.58
N PHE A 472 -13.65 10.43 -6.78
CA PHE A 472 -12.28 9.92 -6.58
C PHE A 472 -11.88 9.75 -5.11
N ILE A 473 -10.85 8.96 -4.87
CA ILE A 473 -10.19 8.84 -3.57
C ILE A 473 -8.92 9.68 -3.57
N GLN A 474 -8.72 10.48 -2.52
CA GLN A 474 -7.47 11.16 -2.25
C GLN A 474 -6.99 10.87 -0.82
N MET A 475 -5.82 10.24 -0.69
CA MET A 475 -5.22 9.97 0.61
C MET A 475 -3.84 10.61 0.70
N VAL A 476 -3.60 11.34 1.79
CA VAL A 476 -2.30 11.93 2.12
C VAL A 476 -1.89 11.43 3.50
N ALA A 477 -0.82 10.64 3.56
CA ALA A 477 -0.35 10.09 4.83
C ALA A 477 1.13 9.75 4.90
N ASP A 478 1.74 9.74 6.09
CA ASP A 478 3.11 9.24 6.24
C ASP A 478 3.18 7.74 5.98
N MET A 479 2.16 6.98 6.39
CA MET A 479 2.09 5.55 6.18
C MET A 479 0.67 5.08 5.88
N ILE A 480 0.52 4.32 4.79
CA ILE A 480 -0.69 3.53 4.52
C ILE A 480 -0.35 2.05 4.67
N VAL A 481 -1.15 1.35 5.47
CA VAL A 481 -1.17 -0.11 5.59
C VAL A 481 -2.51 -0.60 5.11
N ASN A 482 -2.49 -1.44 4.07
CA ASN A 482 -3.67 -2.10 3.55
C ASN A 482 -3.42 -3.60 3.53
N HIS A 483 -4.26 -4.36 4.24
CA HIS A 483 -4.10 -5.80 4.33
C HIS A 483 -5.39 -6.54 4.67
N ASN A 484 -5.43 -7.82 4.35
CA ASN A 484 -6.53 -8.72 4.63
C ASN A 484 -6.04 -9.92 5.46
N ALA A 485 -5.47 -9.62 6.63
CA ALA A 485 -4.87 -10.64 7.50
C ALA A 485 -5.86 -11.72 7.97
N GLU A 486 -7.15 -11.39 7.99
CA GLU A 486 -8.23 -12.30 8.40
C GLU A 486 -8.75 -13.17 7.24
N ALA A 487 -8.18 -13.04 6.03
CA ALA A 487 -8.60 -13.74 4.81
C ALA A 487 -10.11 -13.62 4.52
N ILE A 488 -10.71 -12.48 4.89
CA ILE A 488 -12.14 -12.21 4.65
C ILE A 488 -12.31 -11.88 3.16
N LYS A 489 -13.20 -12.60 2.47
CA LYS A 489 -13.39 -12.41 1.02
C LYS A 489 -13.73 -10.95 0.68
N GLY A 490 -12.91 -10.33 -0.17
CA GLY A 490 -13.08 -8.94 -0.63
C GLY A 490 -12.68 -7.85 0.39
N ALA A 491 -12.22 -8.22 1.58
CA ALA A 491 -11.77 -7.26 2.60
C ALA A 491 -10.33 -6.78 2.37
N GLY A 492 -9.91 -5.75 3.11
CA GLY A 492 -8.62 -5.10 2.89
C GLY A 492 -8.63 -4.33 1.57
N LEU A 493 -9.77 -3.71 1.25
CA LEU A 493 -10.05 -3.08 -0.02
C LEU A 493 -10.00 -1.57 0.08
N ILE A 494 -9.21 -0.95 -0.78
CA ILE A 494 -9.29 0.48 -1.09
C ILE A 494 -9.72 0.59 -2.56
N SER A 495 -10.94 1.06 -2.82
CA SER A 495 -11.54 0.98 -4.17
C SER A 495 -12.31 2.23 -4.58
N SER A 496 -12.20 2.62 -5.85
CA SER A 496 -12.97 3.73 -6.44
C SER A 496 -13.42 3.41 -7.86
N LYS A 497 -14.67 3.79 -8.19
CA LYS A 497 -15.13 3.83 -9.59
C LYS A 497 -14.52 4.97 -10.41
N GLY A 498 -13.92 5.95 -9.75
CA GLY A 498 -13.08 6.94 -10.39
C GLY A 498 -11.61 6.67 -10.09
N SER A 499 -10.83 7.74 -10.08
CA SER A 499 -9.38 7.66 -9.85
C SER A 499 -9.03 7.53 -8.36
N ILE A 500 -7.87 6.95 -8.06
CA ILE A 500 -7.28 6.93 -6.71
C ILE A 500 -5.95 7.67 -6.76
N MET A 501 -5.77 8.64 -5.86
CA MET A 501 -4.49 9.33 -5.65
C MET A 501 -3.99 9.09 -4.22
N LEU A 502 -2.86 8.40 -4.11
CA LEU A 502 -2.14 8.17 -2.85
C LEU A 502 -0.85 8.99 -2.85
N VAL A 503 -0.73 9.92 -1.91
CA VAL A 503 0.51 10.68 -1.66
C VAL A 503 1.02 10.28 -0.29
N VAL A 504 2.07 9.46 -0.24
CA VAL A 504 2.45 8.79 1.01
C VAL A 504 3.94 8.75 1.32
N GLY A 505 4.36 8.69 2.58
CA GLY A 505 5.75 8.39 2.91
C GLY A 505 6.09 6.93 2.55
N LYS A 506 5.25 6.01 3.05
CA LYS A 506 5.36 4.56 2.84
C LYS A 506 3.99 3.93 2.54
N LEU A 507 3.94 3.05 1.54
CA LEU A 507 2.77 2.21 1.26
C LEU A 507 3.12 0.75 1.52
N SER A 508 2.32 0.06 2.33
CA SER A 508 2.39 -1.37 2.57
C SER A 508 1.06 -2.02 2.23
N ASN A 509 0.96 -2.58 1.02
CA ASN A 509 -0.14 -3.41 0.57
C ASN A 509 0.29 -4.87 0.67
N HIS A 510 -0.28 -5.64 1.60
CA HIS A 510 0.20 -7.00 1.87
C HIS A 510 -0.90 -7.97 2.31
N GLN A 511 -0.59 -9.28 2.33
CA GLN A 511 -1.48 -10.32 2.85
C GLN A 511 -2.92 -10.23 2.30
N GLY A 512 -3.08 -10.22 0.97
CA GLY A 512 -4.38 -10.15 0.29
C GLY A 512 -5.02 -8.77 0.22
N GLY A 513 -4.33 -7.71 0.70
CA GLY A 513 -4.78 -6.33 0.51
C GLY A 513 -4.91 -5.97 -0.97
N THR A 514 -5.99 -5.28 -1.33
CA THR A 514 -6.29 -4.84 -2.70
C THR A 514 -6.49 -3.33 -2.75
N ILE A 515 -5.81 -2.68 -3.70
CA ILE A 515 -6.04 -1.27 -4.06
C ILE A 515 -6.41 -1.22 -5.53
N PHE A 516 -7.63 -0.77 -5.83
CA PHE A 516 -8.22 -0.90 -7.15
C PHE A 516 -8.90 0.39 -7.61
N SER A 517 -8.69 0.79 -8.87
CA SER A 517 -9.35 1.94 -9.49
C SER A 517 -9.94 1.59 -10.85
N ASP A 518 -11.21 1.92 -11.09
CA ASP A 518 -11.82 1.77 -12.43
C ASP A 518 -11.23 2.75 -13.48
N GLN A 519 -10.42 3.73 -13.06
CA GLN A 519 -9.76 4.69 -13.93
C GLN A 519 -8.24 4.65 -13.72
N THR A 520 -7.70 5.66 -13.03
CA THR A 520 -6.27 5.82 -12.79
C THR A 520 -5.93 5.59 -11.32
N LEU A 521 -4.96 4.71 -11.06
CA LEU A 521 -4.31 4.59 -9.76
C LEU A 521 -2.96 5.31 -9.79
N LYS A 522 -2.87 6.43 -9.06
CA LYS A 522 -1.65 7.22 -8.92
C LYS A 522 -1.09 7.10 -7.51
N ILE A 523 0.15 6.64 -7.41
CA ILE A 523 0.87 6.46 -6.14
C ILE A 523 2.16 7.27 -6.21
N LYS A 524 2.26 8.28 -5.35
CA LYS A 524 3.47 9.08 -5.20
C LYS A 524 4.01 8.91 -3.80
N THR A 525 5.18 8.30 -3.66
CA THR A 525 5.87 8.29 -2.38
C THR A 525 6.77 9.51 -2.23
N PHE A 526 6.88 10.06 -1.02
CA PHE A 526 7.74 11.20 -0.71
C PHE A 526 8.66 10.91 0.45
N TYR A 527 9.80 11.59 0.46
CA TYR A 527 10.80 11.42 1.51
C TYR A 527 10.32 12.09 2.79
N THR A 528 10.33 11.36 3.90
CA THR A 528 10.19 11.94 5.24
C THR A 528 11.53 11.82 5.96
N ALA A 529 11.81 12.74 6.89
CA ALA A 529 13.07 12.75 7.64
C ALA A 529 13.34 11.43 8.41
N SER A 530 12.32 10.57 8.57
CA SER A 530 12.34 9.39 9.42
C SER A 530 12.38 8.06 8.65
N LEU A 531 12.02 8.03 7.36
CA LEU A 531 11.91 6.80 6.57
C LEU A 531 12.24 7.06 5.09
N PRO A 532 13.03 6.21 4.41
CA PRO A 532 13.15 6.30 2.95
C PRO A 532 11.80 5.96 2.29
N CYS A 533 11.55 6.47 1.09
CA CYS A 533 10.27 6.26 0.40
C CYS A 533 10.17 4.82 -0.13
N TYR A 534 9.19 4.04 0.33
CA TYR A 534 9.04 2.63 -0.06
C TYR A 534 7.59 2.30 -0.41
N LEU A 535 7.40 1.63 -1.53
CA LEU A 535 6.18 0.93 -1.88
C LEU A 535 6.43 -0.57 -1.73
N LYS A 536 5.68 -1.23 -0.86
CA LYS A 536 5.65 -2.69 -0.71
C LYS A 536 4.29 -3.19 -1.14
N ASN A 537 4.27 -4.02 -2.18
CA ASN A 537 3.13 -4.80 -2.62
C ASN A 537 3.49 -6.29 -2.46
N ILE A 538 3.38 -6.81 -1.23
CA ILE A 538 3.86 -8.15 -0.88
C ILE A 538 2.68 -9.09 -0.70
N ALA A 539 2.43 -10.00 -1.65
CA ALA A 539 1.21 -10.79 -1.70
C ALA A 539 -0.07 -9.93 -1.62
N GLY A 540 -0.04 -8.75 -2.25
CA GLY A 540 -1.18 -7.84 -2.41
C GLY A 540 -1.41 -7.51 -3.89
N THR A 541 -2.52 -6.84 -4.17
CA THR A 541 -2.92 -6.42 -5.51
C THR A 541 -2.99 -4.89 -5.61
N LEU A 542 -2.30 -4.34 -6.61
CA LEU A 542 -2.47 -2.97 -7.09
C LEU A 542 -2.99 -3.03 -8.52
N SER A 543 -4.20 -2.53 -8.76
CA SER A 543 -4.80 -2.64 -10.09
C SER A 543 -5.55 -1.39 -10.50
N ALA A 544 -5.61 -1.16 -11.81
CA ALA A 544 -6.49 -0.16 -12.39
C ALA A 544 -6.96 -0.56 -13.79
N HIS A 545 -8.13 -0.09 -14.23
CA HIS A 545 -8.59 -0.42 -15.58
C HIS A 545 -7.88 0.36 -16.68
N GLN A 546 -7.56 1.64 -16.47
CA GLN A 546 -6.99 2.51 -17.52
C GLN A 546 -5.49 2.73 -17.33
N ARG A 547 -5.05 3.16 -16.14
CA ARG A 547 -3.67 3.59 -15.94
C ARG A 547 -3.18 3.39 -14.51
N ILE A 548 -1.93 2.94 -14.38
CA ILE A 548 -1.19 2.99 -13.12
C ILE A 548 0.00 3.92 -13.30
N GLU A 549 0.17 4.86 -12.36
CA GLU A 549 1.35 5.70 -12.23
C GLU A 549 1.97 5.52 -10.84
N ILE A 550 3.13 4.91 -10.77
CA ILE A 550 3.89 4.73 -9.53
C ILE A 550 5.14 5.60 -9.61
N ASN A 551 5.27 6.54 -8.67
CA ASN A 551 6.50 7.28 -8.44
C ASN A 551 6.97 6.98 -7.02
N THR A 552 8.06 6.22 -6.88
CA THR A 552 8.60 5.83 -5.58
C THR A 552 10.10 5.70 -5.63
N PHE A 553 10.81 5.82 -4.50
CA PHE A 553 12.25 5.54 -4.50
C PHE A 553 12.51 4.03 -4.69
N ARG A 554 11.77 3.17 -3.99
CA ARG A 554 11.84 1.71 -4.15
C ARG A 554 10.47 1.07 -4.22
N LEU A 555 10.33 0.10 -5.12
CA LEU A 555 9.15 -0.75 -5.30
C LEU A 555 9.55 -2.21 -5.04
N ASP A 556 8.81 -2.87 -4.16
CA ASP A 556 8.91 -4.31 -3.89
C ASP A 556 7.57 -4.98 -4.19
N ASN A 557 7.52 -5.78 -5.26
CA ASN A 557 6.36 -6.52 -5.73
C ASN A 557 6.49 -8.03 -5.47
N SER A 558 7.12 -8.43 -4.36
CA SER A 558 7.33 -9.86 -4.07
C SER A 558 6.00 -10.59 -3.81
N LYS A 559 5.70 -11.68 -4.55
CA LYS A 559 4.38 -12.35 -4.54
C LYS A 559 3.17 -11.46 -4.89
N GLY A 560 3.38 -10.20 -5.25
CA GLY A 560 2.32 -9.22 -5.49
C GLY A 560 1.87 -9.19 -6.95
N LEU A 561 0.70 -8.64 -7.19
CA LEU A 561 0.17 -8.33 -8.52
C LEU A 561 0.11 -6.81 -8.70
N ILE A 562 0.70 -6.31 -9.79
CA ILE A 562 0.49 -4.96 -10.30
C ILE A 562 -0.09 -5.10 -11.71
N ALA A 563 -1.33 -4.66 -11.93
CA ALA A 563 -2.04 -4.95 -13.18
C ALA A 563 -2.83 -3.77 -13.74
N VAL A 564 -2.75 -3.58 -15.06
CA VAL A 564 -3.64 -2.67 -15.81
C VAL A 564 -4.46 -3.45 -16.82
N GLY A 565 -5.79 -3.31 -16.79
CA GLY A 565 -6.72 -3.96 -17.72
C GLY A 565 -8.14 -4.07 -17.16
N LYS A 566 -9.15 -4.31 -18.03
CA LYS A 566 -10.59 -4.30 -17.68
C LYS A 566 -11.12 -5.58 -17.01
N ASP A 567 -10.36 -6.66 -17.02
CA ASP A 567 -10.85 -7.94 -16.51
C ASP A 567 -10.45 -8.12 -15.03
N GLU A 568 -11.43 -8.42 -14.17
CA GLU A 568 -11.20 -8.79 -12.77
C GLU A 568 -10.40 -10.10 -12.65
N ALA A 569 -10.44 -10.96 -13.69
CA ALA A 569 -9.59 -12.14 -13.82
C ALA A 569 -8.19 -11.82 -14.37
N PHE A 570 -7.97 -10.56 -14.80
CA PHE A 570 -6.78 -10.08 -15.52
C PHE A 570 -6.35 -10.98 -16.69
N GLU A 571 -7.32 -11.72 -17.26
CA GLU A 571 -7.12 -12.52 -18.44
C GLU A 571 -6.88 -11.62 -19.67
N PRO A 572 -6.20 -12.14 -20.71
CA PRO A 572 -5.89 -11.36 -21.91
C PRO A 572 -7.17 -10.96 -22.67
N ASP A 573 -7.69 -9.76 -22.40
CA ASP A 573 -8.80 -9.17 -23.16
C ASP A 573 -8.29 -8.48 -24.44
N ILE A 574 -8.62 -9.08 -25.57
CA ILE A 574 -8.24 -8.66 -26.93
C ILE A 574 -8.97 -7.36 -27.35
N SER A 575 -9.95 -6.89 -26.56
CA SER A 575 -10.78 -5.70 -26.83
C SER A 575 -10.32 -4.40 -26.15
N SER A 576 -9.17 -4.44 -25.47
CA SER A 576 -8.74 -3.38 -24.56
C SER A 576 -7.95 -2.22 -25.21
N ASP A 577 -8.05 -1.08 -24.53
CA ASP A 577 -7.61 0.27 -24.92
C ASP A 577 -6.10 0.36 -25.24
N PRO A 578 -5.70 0.82 -26.45
CA PRO A 578 -4.29 1.03 -26.79
C PRO A 578 -3.60 2.11 -25.93
N ASP A 579 -4.36 2.99 -25.26
CA ASP A 579 -3.82 4.06 -24.43
C ASP A 579 -3.60 3.65 -22.97
N SER A 580 -3.90 2.39 -22.62
CA SER A 580 -3.65 1.88 -21.28
C SER A 580 -2.15 1.81 -20.98
N VAL A 581 -1.72 2.33 -19.83
CA VAL A 581 -0.30 2.41 -19.48
C VAL A 581 -0.07 2.04 -18.02
N LEU A 582 0.94 1.21 -17.80
CA LEU A 582 1.51 0.94 -16.48
C LEU A 582 2.88 1.60 -16.43
N GLU A 583 2.99 2.70 -15.68
CA GLU A 583 4.23 3.48 -15.56
C GLU A 583 4.78 3.40 -14.14
N ILE A 584 6.03 2.93 -14.01
CA ILE A 584 6.77 2.87 -12.75
C ILE A 584 8.04 3.71 -12.90
N ARG A 585 8.14 4.76 -12.08
CA ARG A 585 9.36 5.54 -11.88
C ARG A 585 9.92 5.21 -10.50
N ALA A 586 11.01 4.44 -10.47
CA ALA A 586 11.67 4.08 -9.22
C ALA A 586 13.14 3.74 -9.39
N ASN A 587 13.96 4.07 -8.38
CA ASN A 587 15.40 3.77 -8.38
C ASN A 587 15.67 2.27 -8.32
N ALA A 588 14.77 1.51 -7.67
CA ALA A 588 14.82 0.06 -7.62
C ALA A 588 13.42 -0.53 -7.74
N VAL A 589 13.24 -1.43 -8.71
CA VAL A 589 12.04 -2.24 -8.88
C VAL A 589 12.39 -3.70 -8.65
N ILE A 590 11.76 -4.32 -7.66
CA ILE A 590 11.97 -5.71 -7.26
C ILE A 590 10.71 -6.49 -7.56
N ASN A 591 10.81 -7.53 -8.39
CA ASN A 591 9.71 -8.42 -8.75
C ASN A 591 10.10 -9.87 -8.49
N LYS A 592 9.82 -10.37 -7.29
CA LYS A 592 10.36 -11.65 -6.81
C LYS A 592 9.30 -12.62 -6.32
N GLU A 593 9.70 -13.88 -6.10
CA GLU A 593 8.87 -14.91 -5.45
C GLU A 593 7.50 -15.10 -6.14
N GLY A 594 7.45 -15.09 -7.47
CA GLY A 594 6.19 -15.18 -8.22
C GLY A 594 5.45 -13.85 -8.41
N GLY A 595 6.07 -12.71 -8.12
CA GLY A 595 5.51 -11.38 -8.36
C GLY A 595 5.17 -11.14 -9.84
N GLN A 596 4.06 -10.46 -10.11
CA GLN A 596 3.53 -10.22 -11.46
C GLN A 596 3.34 -8.73 -11.73
N ILE A 597 3.84 -8.27 -12.87
CA ILE A 597 3.60 -6.92 -13.43
C ILE A 597 2.97 -7.11 -14.80
N VAL A 598 1.67 -6.84 -14.92
CA VAL A 598 0.88 -7.23 -16.09
C VAL A 598 0.15 -6.03 -16.69
N GLN A 599 0.16 -5.97 -18.01
CA GLN A 599 -0.68 -5.08 -18.79
C GLN A 599 -1.49 -5.96 -19.74
N SER A 600 -2.76 -6.22 -19.37
CA SER A 600 -3.59 -7.22 -20.06
C SER A 600 -4.09 -6.76 -21.43
N GLY A 601 -3.82 -5.52 -21.82
CA GLY A 601 -4.22 -4.98 -23.12
C GLY A 601 -3.10 -4.72 -24.11
N ARG A 602 -3.40 -3.89 -25.12
CA ARG A 602 -2.44 -3.48 -26.17
C ARG A 602 -1.58 -2.28 -25.79
N GLY A 603 -1.59 -1.92 -24.51
CA GLY A 603 -0.93 -0.77 -23.94
C GLY A 603 0.57 -0.94 -23.76
N GLU A 604 1.14 -0.14 -22.86
CA GLU A 604 2.59 -0.15 -22.60
C GLU A 604 2.93 -0.28 -21.11
N ILE A 605 3.93 -1.11 -20.81
CA ILE A 605 4.64 -1.09 -19.52
C ILE A 605 5.87 -0.21 -19.67
N LYS A 606 6.01 0.79 -18.79
CA LYS A 606 7.19 1.68 -18.72
C LYS A 606 7.84 1.59 -17.36
N ILE A 607 9.11 1.25 -17.32
CA ILE A 607 9.92 1.29 -16.09
C ILE A 607 11.09 2.23 -16.30
N PHE A 608 11.17 3.27 -15.47
CA PHE A 608 12.27 4.22 -15.45
C PHE A 608 12.96 4.15 -14.08
N SER A 609 14.27 3.89 -14.08
CA SER A 609 15.11 4.05 -12.90
C SER A 609 16.14 5.15 -13.10
N ASP A 610 16.43 5.88 -12.03
CA ASP A 610 17.37 6.99 -12.07
C ASP A 610 18.82 6.51 -12.26
N ALA A 611 19.73 7.45 -12.52
CA ALA A 611 21.14 7.15 -12.74
C ALA A 611 21.85 6.58 -11.50
N SER A 612 21.27 6.76 -10.30
CA SER A 612 21.83 6.26 -9.04
C SER A 612 21.30 4.87 -8.64
N GLY A 613 20.28 4.38 -9.34
CA GLY A 613 19.48 3.24 -8.94
C GLY A 613 20.10 1.87 -9.16
N ASN A 614 19.60 0.89 -8.40
CA ASN A 614 19.93 -0.53 -8.57
C ASN A 614 19.24 -1.15 -9.79
N GLY A 615 18.25 -0.45 -10.38
CA GLY A 615 17.57 -0.85 -11.61
C GLY A 615 16.42 -1.83 -11.38
N TYR A 616 16.26 -2.81 -12.28
CA TYR A 616 15.21 -3.83 -12.22
C TYR A 616 15.77 -5.20 -11.83
N GLU A 617 15.17 -5.84 -10.83
CA GLU A 617 15.54 -7.16 -10.36
C GLU A 617 14.33 -8.11 -10.37
N ALA A 618 14.45 -9.23 -11.08
CA ALA A 618 13.44 -10.28 -11.13
C ALA A 618 13.99 -11.63 -10.64
N GLN A 619 13.23 -12.31 -9.78
CA GLN A 619 13.47 -13.70 -9.37
C GLN A 619 12.15 -14.46 -9.34
N GLU A 620 11.95 -15.43 -10.24
CA GLU A 620 10.65 -16.09 -10.44
C GLU A 620 9.52 -15.09 -10.77
N GLY A 621 9.87 -13.88 -11.23
CA GLY A 621 8.91 -12.81 -11.50
C GLY A 621 8.40 -12.86 -12.94
N LEU A 622 7.15 -12.48 -13.15
CA LEU A 622 6.53 -12.29 -14.46
C LEU A 622 6.38 -10.80 -14.75
N MET A 623 6.79 -10.38 -15.95
CA MET A 623 6.40 -9.12 -16.57
C MET A 623 5.79 -9.41 -17.94
N SER A 624 4.54 -9.01 -18.16
CA SER A 624 3.82 -9.32 -19.39
C SER A 624 2.99 -8.16 -19.91
N ALA A 625 3.11 -7.85 -21.20
CA ALA A 625 2.24 -6.92 -21.91
C ALA A 625 1.84 -7.51 -23.27
N GLN A 626 0.61 -7.32 -23.75
CA GLN A 626 0.30 -7.66 -25.15
C GLN A 626 0.84 -6.61 -26.13
N GLY A 627 1.06 -5.38 -25.66
CA GLY A 627 1.71 -4.32 -26.39
C GLY A 627 3.21 -4.23 -26.11
N ARG A 628 3.68 -3.03 -25.78
CA ARG A 628 5.11 -2.74 -25.63
C ARG A 628 5.57 -2.82 -24.17
N ILE A 629 6.80 -3.23 -23.95
CA ILE A 629 7.52 -3.01 -22.69
C ILE A 629 8.74 -2.15 -22.98
N THR A 630 8.84 -1.03 -22.29
CA THR A 630 10.00 -0.13 -22.32
C THR A 630 10.63 -0.08 -20.93
N ILE A 631 11.91 -0.41 -20.84
CA ILE A 631 12.68 -0.30 -19.59
C ILE A 631 13.90 0.55 -19.83
N GLU A 632 14.01 1.64 -19.07
CA GLU A 632 15.19 2.48 -18.99
C GLU A 632 15.79 2.35 -17.59
N ALA A 633 16.94 1.68 -17.50
CA ALA A 633 17.55 1.39 -16.20
C ALA A 633 19.08 1.38 -16.23
N GLN A 634 19.71 1.44 -15.07
CA GLN A 634 21.17 1.27 -15.00
C GLN A 634 21.57 -0.21 -15.05
N ASN A 635 20.81 -1.07 -14.37
CA ASN A 635 21.06 -2.51 -14.33
C ASN A 635 19.76 -3.28 -14.48
N ILE A 636 19.84 -4.46 -15.09
CA ILE A 636 18.77 -5.46 -15.09
C ILE A 636 19.37 -6.79 -14.65
N CYS A 637 18.74 -7.43 -13.66
CA CYS A 637 19.06 -8.79 -13.25
C CYS A 637 17.81 -9.66 -13.35
N HIS A 638 17.81 -10.58 -14.31
CA HIS A 638 16.71 -11.46 -14.66
C HIS A 638 17.14 -12.91 -14.42
N ARG A 639 16.64 -13.52 -13.33
CA ARG A 639 17.19 -14.78 -12.81
C ARG A 639 16.10 -15.69 -12.23
N HIS A 640 16.44 -16.93 -11.90
CA HIS A 640 15.52 -17.94 -11.33
C HIS A 640 14.19 -18.05 -12.09
N LYS A 641 14.17 -18.51 -13.34
CA LYS A 641 12.93 -18.71 -14.14
C LYS A 641 12.04 -17.47 -14.33
N SER A 642 12.63 -16.28 -14.24
CA SER A 642 11.86 -15.05 -14.50
C SER A 642 11.45 -14.96 -15.97
N GLN A 643 10.33 -14.28 -16.24
CA GLN A 643 9.77 -14.12 -17.58
C GLN A 643 9.47 -12.66 -17.87
N MET A 644 9.91 -12.20 -19.05
CA MET A 644 9.54 -10.90 -19.61
C MET A 644 9.00 -11.11 -21.02
N THR A 645 7.71 -10.86 -21.22
CA THR A 645 7.00 -11.14 -22.47
C THR A 645 6.28 -9.91 -22.99
N GLY A 646 6.54 -9.54 -24.25
CA GLY A 646 5.89 -8.40 -24.89
C GLY A 646 5.70 -8.63 -26.39
N LYS A 647 4.93 -7.77 -27.06
CA LYS A 647 5.00 -7.67 -28.53
C LYS A 647 6.32 -7.03 -28.95
N ASP A 648 6.56 -5.84 -28.43
CA ASP A 648 7.80 -5.09 -28.60
C ASP A 648 8.48 -4.92 -27.26
N LEU A 649 9.76 -5.29 -27.17
CA LEU A 649 10.59 -5.07 -25.99
C LEU A 649 11.70 -4.08 -26.34
N ASN A 650 11.70 -2.93 -25.68
CA ASN A 650 12.75 -1.92 -25.80
C ASN A 650 13.46 -1.74 -24.46
N LEU A 651 14.66 -2.30 -24.35
CA LEU A 651 15.45 -2.31 -23.13
C LEU A 651 16.68 -1.43 -23.31
N VAL A 652 16.75 -0.32 -22.57
CA VAL A 652 17.87 0.62 -22.56
C VAL A 652 18.53 0.57 -21.19
N ILE A 653 19.71 -0.05 -21.14
CA ILE A 653 20.44 -0.32 -19.90
C ILE A 653 21.75 0.47 -19.88
N GLY A 654 21.94 1.35 -18.90
CA GLY A 654 23.14 2.18 -18.79
C GLY A 654 24.43 1.39 -18.52
N LYS A 655 24.34 0.28 -17.78
CA LYS A 655 25.48 -0.55 -17.38
C LYS A 655 25.28 -2.00 -17.81
N ARG A 656 24.68 -2.83 -16.96
CA ARG A 656 24.72 -4.29 -17.11
C ARG A 656 23.34 -4.92 -17.19
N PHE A 657 23.14 -5.79 -18.18
CA PHE A 657 22.02 -6.71 -18.24
C PHE A 657 22.51 -8.14 -17.97
N VAL A 658 21.86 -8.85 -17.05
CA VAL A 658 22.13 -10.25 -16.71
C VAL A 658 20.86 -11.08 -16.89
N ASN A 659 20.93 -12.13 -17.69
CA ASN A 659 19.87 -13.12 -17.86
C ASN A 659 20.44 -14.53 -17.65
N GLN A 660 19.89 -15.28 -16.69
CA GLN A 660 20.45 -16.56 -16.25
C GLN A 660 19.39 -17.49 -15.64
N GLU A 661 19.76 -18.74 -15.36
CA GLU A 661 18.98 -19.68 -14.55
C GLU A 661 17.55 -19.92 -15.07
N ASN A 662 17.43 -20.32 -16.35
CA ASN A 662 16.16 -20.58 -17.05
C ASN A 662 15.24 -19.36 -17.20
N SER A 663 15.80 -18.14 -17.18
CA SER A 663 15.01 -16.93 -17.35
C SER A 663 14.89 -16.54 -18.83
N THR A 664 13.71 -16.07 -19.22
CA THR A 664 13.32 -15.85 -20.62
C THR A 664 12.88 -14.41 -20.85
N VAL A 665 13.49 -13.76 -21.84
CA VAL A 665 12.99 -12.51 -22.41
C VAL A 665 12.52 -12.79 -23.83
N PHE A 666 11.22 -12.60 -24.08
CA PHE A 666 10.56 -12.98 -25.32
C PHE A 666 9.74 -11.83 -25.90
N ALA A 667 10.03 -11.47 -27.15
CA ALA A 667 9.24 -10.53 -27.93
C ALA A 667 8.55 -11.22 -29.11
N SER A 668 7.24 -11.03 -29.28
CA SER A 668 6.53 -11.59 -30.45
C SER A 668 6.78 -10.83 -31.76
N ASP A 669 7.31 -9.60 -31.71
CA ASP A 669 7.78 -8.83 -32.86
C ASP A 669 9.27 -8.49 -32.71
N ARG A 670 9.64 -7.40 -32.02
CA ARG A 670 11.03 -6.98 -31.88
C ARG A 670 11.53 -6.99 -30.43
N LEU A 671 12.72 -7.55 -30.21
CA LEU A 671 13.50 -7.36 -28.98
C LEU A 671 14.72 -6.47 -29.29
N SER A 672 14.71 -5.25 -28.79
CA SER A 672 15.82 -4.29 -28.84
C SER A 672 16.45 -4.17 -27.46
N LEU A 673 17.73 -4.50 -27.34
CA LEU A 673 18.52 -4.41 -26.11
C LEU A 673 19.75 -3.55 -26.36
N ARG A 674 19.85 -2.42 -25.64
CA ARG A 674 21.07 -1.59 -25.58
C ARG A 674 21.65 -1.67 -24.18
N ALA A 675 22.91 -2.06 -24.03
CA ALA A 675 23.60 -2.11 -22.74
C ALA A 675 25.09 -1.80 -22.89
N GLN A 676 25.81 -1.47 -21.80
CA GLN A 676 27.28 -1.52 -21.86
C GLN A 676 27.76 -2.98 -21.89
N THR A 677 27.21 -3.80 -21.00
CA THR A 677 27.56 -5.22 -20.88
C THR A 677 26.32 -6.10 -20.81
N LEU A 678 26.30 -7.15 -21.64
CA LEU A 678 25.29 -8.21 -21.62
C LEU A 678 25.91 -9.54 -21.17
N TYR A 679 25.35 -10.12 -20.11
CA TYR A 679 25.60 -11.49 -19.68
C TYR A 679 24.33 -12.33 -19.90
N ASN A 680 24.30 -13.12 -20.97
CA ASN A 680 23.28 -14.15 -21.16
C ASN A 680 23.89 -15.48 -20.77
N LEU A 681 23.80 -15.83 -19.49
CA LEU A 681 24.49 -16.97 -18.90
C LEU A 681 23.70 -18.27 -19.12
N GLN A 682 24.17 -19.35 -18.50
CA GLN A 682 23.63 -20.69 -18.69
C GLN A 682 22.10 -20.73 -18.56
N GLN A 683 21.44 -21.32 -19.57
CA GLN A 683 19.98 -21.41 -19.69
C GLN A 683 19.21 -20.07 -19.77
N GLY A 684 19.89 -18.93 -19.93
CA GLY A 684 19.25 -17.67 -20.26
C GLY A 684 18.77 -17.67 -21.72
N VAL A 685 17.53 -17.26 -21.97
CA VAL A 685 16.98 -17.14 -23.32
C VAL A 685 16.62 -15.68 -23.62
N LEU A 686 17.18 -15.13 -24.69
CA LEU A 686 16.72 -13.89 -25.33
C LEU A 686 16.17 -14.26 -26.71
N GLN A 687 14.86 -14.09 -26.88
CA GLN A 687 14.17 -14.52 -28.10
C GLN A 687 13.28 -13.43 -28.67
N SER A 688 13.26 -13.36 -30.00
CA SER A 688 12.28 -12.61 -30.77
C SER A 688 11.74 -13.44 -31.93
N ASP A 689 10.44 -13.31 -32.17
CA ASP A 689 9.77 -13.96 -33.30
C ASP A 689 10.00 -13.25 -34.65
N ARG A 690 10.68 -12.10 -34.64
CA ARG A 690 11.10 -11.39 -35.85
C ARG A 690 12.56 -10.99 -35.76
N GLN A 691 12.85 -9.93 -35.01
CA GLN A 691 14.18 -9.34 -34.94
C GLN A 691 14.68 -9.21 -33.49
N LEU A 692 15.81 -9.87 -33.21
CA LEU A 692 16.62 -9.63 -32.03
C LEU A 692 17.75 -8.66 -32.37
N SER A 693 17.74 -7.46 -31.79
CA SER A 693 18.79 -6.44 -31.94
C SER A 693 19.48 -6.18 -30.61
N VAL A 694 20.77 -6.46 -30.54
CA VAL A 694 21.62 -6.29 -29.36
C VAL A 694 22.71 -5.27 -29.67
N SER A 695 22.74 -4.17 -28.93
CA SER A 695 23.74 -3.11 -29.03
C SER A 695 24.55 -3.04 -27.73
N VAL A 696 25.78 -3.57 -27.72
CA VAL A 696 26.61 -3.66 -26.51
C VAL A 696 28.10 -3.52 -26.77
N ALA A 697 28.85 -3.04 -25.77
CA ALA A 697 30.31 -3.03 -25.82
C ALA A 697 30.90 -4.41 -25.48
N LYS A 698 30.28 -5.12 -24.52
CA LYS A 698 30.70 -6.46 -24.12
C LYS A 698 29.51 -7.43 -24.07
N LEU A 699 29.70 -8.60 -24.67
CA LEU A 699 28.70 -9.68 -24.71
C LEU A 699 29.34 -11.00 -24.26
N ASN A 700 28.78 -11.61 -23.22
CA ASN A 700 29.11 -12.98 -22.83
C ASN A 700 27.85 -13.86 -22.94
N ASN A 701 27.87 -14.82 -23.85
CA ASN A 701 26.78 -15.75 -24.09
C ASN A 701 27.17 -17.19 -23.72
N LEU A 702 26.44 -17.76 -22.76
CA LEU A 702 26.37 -19.19 -22.44
C LEU A 702 24.91 -19.71 -22.55
N GLY A 703 23.98 -18.87 -22.99
CA GLY A 703 22.56 -19.19 -23.19
C GLY A 703 22.16 -19.14 -24.67
N THR A 704 20.88 -18.87 -24.94
CA THR A 704 20.34 -18.76 -26.30
C THR A 704 20.04 -17.31 -26.66
N LEU A 705 20.55 -16.88 -27.81
CA LEU A 705 20.16 -15.67 -28.52
C LEU A 705 19.44 -16.09 -29.81
N HIS A 706 18.14 -15.81 -29.93
CA HIS A 706 17.33 -16.26 -31.05
C HIS A 706 16.48 -15.13 -31.62
N GLY A 707 16.60 -14.89 -32.92
CA GLY A 707 15.67 -14.07 -33.69
C GLY A 707 15.22 -14.87 -34.90
N LYS A 708 13.92 -15.16 -35.03
CA LYS A 708 13.44 -16.04 -36.11
C LYS A 708 13.87 -15.51 -37.49
N GLU A 709 13.63 -14.24 -37.82
CA GLU A 709 14.09 -13.66 -39.08
C GLU A 709 15.53 -13.13 -39.00
N GLN A 710 15.89 -12.49 -37.88
CA GLN A 710 17.20 -11.85 -37.78
C GLN A 710 17.72 -11.75 -36.35
N VAL A 711 19.01 -12.05 -36.18
CA VAL A 711 19.81 -11.65 -35.03
C VAL A 711 20.83 -10.61 -35.48
N ARG A 712 20.81 -9.44 -34.86
CA ARG A 712 21.75 -8.34 -35.10
C ARG A 712 22.49 -8.02 -33.80
N ILE A 713 23.81 -8.20 -33.78
CA ILE A 713 24.68 -7.88 -32.65
C ILE A 713 25.68 -6.82 -33.09
N GLN A 714 25.60 -5.63 -32.49
CA GLN A 714 26.44 -4.50 -32.89
C GLN A 714 26.91 -3.67 -31.71
N SER A 715 27.80 -2.72 -32.00
CA SER A 715 28.22 -1.67 -31.08
C SER A 715 28.50 -0.37 -31.86
N GLU A 716 28.42 0.77 -31.18
CA GLU A 716 28.78 2.08 -31.74
C GLU A 716 30.29 2.32 -31.77
N SER A 717 31.08 1.55 -31.00
CA SER A 717 32.54 1.73 -30.91
C SER A 717 33.28 0.39 -30.86
N GLU A 718 33.33 -0.26 -29.70
CA GLU A 718 34.01 -1.54 -29.49
C GLU A 718 33.02 -2.68 -29.26
N LEU A 719 33.38 -3.89 -29.65
CA LEU A 719 32.60 -5.10 -29.35
C LEU A 719 33.54 -6.23 -28.92
N ASP A 720 33.46 -6.64 -27.66
CA ASP A 720 34.07 -7.86 -27.11
C ASP A 720 32.96 -8.91 -26.92
N PHE A 721 32.83 -9.80 -27.90
CA PHE A 721 31.82 -10.87 -27.89
C PHE A 721 32.49 -12.23 -27.65
N THR A 722 32.16 -12.84 -26.52
CA THR A 722 32.45 -14.26 -26.23
C THR A 722 31.16 -15.09 -26.28
N ASN A 723 31.15 -16.15 -27.10
CA ASN A 723 30.13 -17.18 -27.13
C ASN A 723 30.75 -18.50 -26.67
N SER A 724 30.44 -18.95 -25.47
CA SER A 724 31.05 -20.14 -24.86
C SER A 724 30.03 -21.25 -24.68
N HIS A 725 30.43 -22.52 -24.82
CA HIS A 725 29.55 -23.67 -24.61
C HIS A 725 28.73 -23.54 -23.30
N PRO A 726 27.41 -23.75 -23.30
CA PRO A 726 26.55 -24.22 -24.40
C PRO A 726 25.91 -23.10 -25.25
N GLY A 727 26.52 -21.92 -25.29
CA GLY A 727 26.04 -20.73 -25.96
C GLY A 727 25.62 -20.96 -27.42
N LEU A 728 24.40 -20.52 -27.73
CA LEU A 728 23.73 -20.71 -29.01
C LEU A 728 23.24 -19.37 -29.56
N VAL A 729 23.57 -19.07 -30.81
CA VAL A 729 23.04 -17.93 -31.55
C VAL A 729 22.36 -18.43 -32.83
N VAL A 730 21.06 -18.18 -32.97
CA VAL A 730 20.23 -18.74 -34.05
C VAL A 730 19.37 -17.67 -34.72
N GLY A 731 19.29 -17.72 -36.05
CA GLY A 731 18.30 -16.97 -36.82
C GLY A 731 18.32 -17.32 -38.30
N GLU A 732 17.40 -16.77 -39.10
CA GLU A 732 17.49 -16.85 -40.57
C GLU A 732 18.72 -16.07 -41.08
N HIS A 733 18.89 -14.85 -40.56
CA HIS A 733 20.05 -14.00 -40.82
C HIS A 733 20.75 -13.62 -39.51
N ILE A 734 22.06 -13.85 -39.42
CA ILE A 734 22.88 -13.42 -38.30
C ILE A 734 23.88 -12.38 -38.78
N LEU A 735 23.83 -11.19 -38.18
CA LEU A 735 24.70 -10.05 -38.47
C LEU A 735 25.46 -9.67 -37.20
N ILE A 736 26.78 -9.68 -37.24
CA ILE A 736 27.64 -9.35 -36.10
C ILE A 736 28.69 -8.36 -36.56
N GLY A 737 28.77 -7.18 -35.95
CA GLY A 737 29.83 -6.25 -36.30
C GLY A 737 29.69 -4.83 -35.78
N VAL A 738 30.66 -4.02 -36.17
CA VAL A 738 30.76 -2.59 -35.86
C VAL A 738 30.84 -1.79 -37.18
N PRO A 739 30.43 -0.50 -37.20
CA PRO A 739 30.36 0.29 -38.44
C PRO A 739 31.72 0.56 -39.09
N ASP A 740 32.77 0.75 -38.29
CA ASP A 740 34.15 0.96 -38.77
C ASP A 740 35.08 -0.19 -38.31
N GLN A 741 36.30 -0.23 -38.84
CA GLN A 741 37.35 -1.20 -38.43
C GLN A 741 37.90 -0.88 -37.03
N PHE A 742 37.04 -0.97 -36.01
CA PHE A 742 37.44 -0.85 -34.61
C PHE A 742 38.08 -2.16 -34.11
N ASN A 743 38.72 -2.11 -32.93
CA ASN A 743 39.25 -3.29 -32.22
C ASN A 743 38.12 -4.19 -31.68
N ALA A 744 37.27 -4.70 -32.57
CA ALA A 744 36.24 -5.66 -32.25
C ALA A 744 36.82 -7.08 -32.21
N HIS A 745 36.40 -7.85 -31.22
CA HIS A 745 36.84 -9.22 -30.96
C HIS A 745 35.63 -10.14 -30.86
N LEU A 746 35.66 -11.23 -31.62
CA LEU A 746 34.73 -12.34 -31.52
C LEU A 746 35.49 -13.60 -31.12
N THR A 747 35.18 -14.15 -29.95
CA THR A 747 35.67 -15.44 -29.49
C THR A 747 34.51 -16.42 -29.38
N ASN A 748 34.45 -17.39 -30.30
CA ASN A 748 33.56 -18.54 -30.20
C ASN A 748 34.34 -19.71 -29.58
N ASP A 749 34.02 -20.03 -28.33
CA ASP A 749 34.73 -21.00 -27.48
C ASP A 749 33.82 -22.20 -27.19
N GLY A 750 33.69 -23.09 -28.18
CA GLY A 750 32.75 -24.22 -28.13
C GLY A 750 31.26 -23.87 -28.25
N GLY A 751 30.94 -22.59 -28.51
CA GLY A 751 29.59 -22.15 -28.81
C GLY A 751 29.18 -22.40 -30.27
N ILE A 752 27.90 -22.21 -30.57
CA ILE A 752 27.31 -22.45 -31.89
C ILE A 752 26.67 -21.16 -32.40
N PHE A 753 27.06 -20.76 -33.62
CA PHE A 753 26.34 -19.81 -34.45
C PHE A 753 25.69 -20.58 -35.59
N PHE A 754 24.37 -20.47 -35.72
CA PHE A 754 23.58 -21.21 -36.69
C PHE A 754 22.66 -20.25 -37.44
N ALA A 755 23.10 -19.82 -38.62
CA ALA A 755 22.25 -19.05 -39.53
C ALA A 755 21.60 -19.99 -40.55
N HIS A 756 20.29 -19.93 -40.73
CA HIS A 756 19.62 -20.76 -41.74
C HIS A 756 19.94 -20.30 -43.17
N ASN A 757 20.20 -19.00 -43.39
CA ASN A 757 20.47 -18.46 -44.73
C ASN A 757 21.75 -17.62 -44.82
N HIS A 758 21.91 -16.55 -44.03
CA HIS A 758 23.10 -15.68 -44.12
C HIS A 758 23.78 -15.47 -42.77
N LEU A 759 25.10 -15.68 -42.72
CA LEU A 759 25.95 -15.32 -41.58
C LEU A 759 26.97 -14.27 -42.03
N GLU A 760 26.84 -13.05 -41.50
CA GLU A 760 27.73 -11.92 -41.80
C GLU A 760 28.47 -11.48 -40.53
N ILE A 761 29.81 -11.54 -40.57
CA ILE A 761 30.68 -11.20 -39.45
C ILE A 761 31.66 -10.10 -39.86
N GLY A 762 31.37 -8.86 -39.49
CA GLY A 762 32.24 -7.70 -39.67
C GLY A 762 33.01 -7.38 -38.38
N ILE A 763 34.05 -8.17 -38.08
CA ILE A 763 34.85 -8.11 -36.85
C ILE A 763 36.35 -8.17 -37.17
N TRP A 764 37.15 -7.35 -36.49
CA TRP A 764 38.59 -7.27 -36.71
C TRP A 764 39.36 -8.54 -36.30
N GLN A 765 39.09 -9.12 -35.12
CA GLN A 765 39.70 -10.38 -34.70
C GLN A 765 38.65 -11.44 -34.42
N ILE A 766 38.74 -12.57 -35.12
CA ILE A 766 37.82 -13.69 -34.98
C ILE A 766 38.61 -14.92 -34.51
N ARG A 767 38.13 -15.56 -33.44
CA ARG A 767 38.69 -16.81 -32.89
C ARG A 767 37.56 -17.82 -32.74
N ASN A 768 37.60 -18.87 -33.55
CA ASN A 768 36.77 -20.05 -33.41
C ASN A 768 37.64 -21.19 -32.86
N ARG A 769 37.35 -21.67 -31.66
CA ARG A 769 38.16 -22.65 -30.93
C ARG A 769 37.28 -23.62 -30.15
N GLU A 770 37.89 -24.66 -29.58
CA GLU A 770 37.24 -25.56 -28.62
C GLU A 770 35.96 -26.22 -29.18
N HIS A 771 35.99 -26.70 -30.43
CA HIS A 771 34.83 -27.25 -31.13
C HIS A 771 33.71 -26.25 -31.44
N GLY A 772 34.02 -24.95 -31.45
CA GLY A 772 33.09 -23.91 -31.87
C GLY A 772 32.59 -24.13 -33.31
N VAL A 773 31.32 -23.81 -33.54
CA VAL A 773 30.67 -23.95 -34.85
C VAL A 773 30.21 -22.58 -35.34
N LEU A 774 30.69 -22.19 -36.52
CA LEU A 774 30.16 -21.09 -37.32
C LEU A 774 29.51 -21.69 -38.56
N TYR A 775 28.17 -21.76 -38.57
CA TYR A 775 27.42 -22.42 -39.63
C TYR A 775 26.45 -21.46 -40.34
N SER A 776 26.37 -21.58 -41.66
CA SER A 776 25.33 -20.99 -42.50
C SER A 776 24.72 -22.01 -43.45
N GLY A 777 23.38 -22.07 -43.53
CA GLY A 777 22.66 -22.85 -44.54
C GLY A 777 22.67 -22.23 -45.94
N GLY A 778 23.16 -20.99 -46.08
CA GLY A 778 23.38 -20.32 -47.35
C GLY A 778 24.81 -19.77 -47.42
N THR A 779 24.98 -18.46 -47.31
CA THR A 779 26.29 -17.80 -47.46
C THR A 779 26.89 -17.36 -46.13
N LEU A 780 28.19 -17.57 -45.97
CA LEU A 780 28.97 -17.06 -44.85
C LEU A 780 30.00 -16.05 -45.34
N THR A 781 29.95 -14.81 -44.82
CA THR A 781 30.93 -13.76 -45.13
C THR A 781 31.58 -13.23 -43.87
N MET A 782 32.91 -13.15 -43.84
CA MET A 782 33.69 -12.55 -42.76
C MET A 782 34.56 -11.41 -43.27
N GLY A 783 34.74 -10.34 -42.47
CA GLY A 783 35.57 -9.19 -42.79
C GLY A 783 35.71 -8.22 -41.62
N GLY A 784 36.29 -7.05 -41.87
CA GLY A 784 36.74 -6.14 -40.80
C GLY A 784 35.63 -5.37 -40.09
N ALA A 785 34.55 -5.03 -40.80
CA ALA A 785 33.44 -4.21 -40.31
C ALA A 785 32.14 -4.52 -41.08
N LEU A 786 31.01 -3.98 -40.62
CA LEU A 786 29.75 -3.94 -41.37
C LEU A 786 29.51 -2.51 -41.89
N ASP A 787 29.12 -2.35 -43.13
CA ASP A 787 28.75 -1.05 -43.70
C ASP A 787 27.34 -0.58 -43.23
N ALA A 788 26.90 0.58 -43.72
CA ALA A 788 25.58 1.14 -43.41
C ALA A 788 24.42 0.27 -43.91
N GLN A 789 24.65 -0.57 -44.92
CA GLN A 789 23.70 -1.53 -45.48
C GLN A 789 23.79 -2.90 -44.78
N LEU A 790 24.59 -3.02 -43.72
CA LEU A 790 24.84 -4.23 -42.96
C LEU A 790 25.57 -5.32 -43.74
N LYS A 791 26.36 -4.93 -44.74
CA LYS A 791 27.23 -5.83 -45.50
C LYS A 791 28.65 -5.79 -44.99
N VAL A 792 29.30 -6.94 -45.01
CA VAL A 792 30.70 -7.07 -44.61
C VAL A 792 31.61 -6.27 -45.54
N GLN A 793 32.47 -5.44 -44.95
CA GLN A 793 33.49 -4.66 -45.64
C GLN A 793 34.86 -4.74 -44.96
N GLY A 794 35.91 -4.46 -45.72
CA GLY A 794 37.28 -4.44 -45.23
C GLY A 794 37.83 -5.81 -44.82
N LEU A 795 39.12 -5.86 -44.51
CA LEU A 795 39.82 -7.07 -44.08
C LEU A 795 39.76 -7.17 -42.55
N SER A 796 39.43 -8.36 -42.03
CA SER A 796 39.72 -8.72 -40.64
C SER A 796 41.24 -8.79 -40.44
N GLY A 797 41.72 -8.47 -39.24
CA GLY A 797 43.13 -8.60 -38.87
C GLY A 797 43.59 -10.06 -38.85
N LYS A 798 42.96 -10.88 -38.00
CA LYS A 798 43.27 -12.32 -37.92
C LYS A 798 42.01 -13.13 -37.70
N VAL A 799 41.88 -14.20 -38.47
CA VAL A 799 40.85 -15.23 -38.30
C VAL A 799 41.54 -16.52 -37.88
N TYR A 800 41.18 -17.03 -36.72
CA TYR A 800 41.70 -18.26 -36.15
C TYR A 800 40.61 -19.32 -36.11
N ASN A 801 40.86 -20.47 -36.71
CA ASN A 801 40.02 -21.66 -36.63
C ASN A 801 40.85 -22.81 -36.05
N HIS A 802 40.67 -23.09 -34.76
CA HIS A 802 41.51 -24.01 -33.99
C HIS A 802 40.71 -25.23 -33.53
N GLY A 803 40.83 -26.35 -34.23
CA GLY A 803 40.04 -27.56 -33.92
C GLY A 803 38.52 -27.31 -33.92
N ALA A 804 38.08 -26.35 -34.74
CA ALA A 804 36.71 -25.86 -34.78
C ALA A 804 36.17 -25.86 -36.23
N LEU A 805 34.88 -25.61 -36.40
CA LEU A 805 34.18 -25.70 -37.69
C LEU A 805 33.72 -24.33 -38.18
N ILE A 806 34.10 -24.00 -39.42
CA ILE A 806 33.50 -22.93 -40.22
C ILE A 806 32.87 -23.60 -41.44
N ASP A 807 31.56 -23.45 -41.61
CA ASP A 807 30.78 -24.18 -42.61
C ASP A 807 29.71 -23.30 -43.27
N ALA A 808 29.66 -23.32 -44.59
CA ALA A 808 28.61 -22.71 -45.38
C ALA A 808 28.04 -23.72 -46.38
N SER A 809 26.73 -23.95 -46.39
CA SER A 809 26.14 -24.86 -47.38
C SER A 809 26.19 -24.27 -48.81
N GLY A 810 26.25 -22.94 -48.93
CA GLY A 810 26.52 -22.20 -50.17
C GLY A 810 27.97 -21.68 -50.22
N ASP A 811 28.13 -20.40 -50.60
CA ASP A 811 29.44 -19.76 -50.74
C ASP A 811 30.01 -19.28 -49.39
N LEU A 812 31.32 -19.42 -49.22
CA LEU A 812 32.08 -18.93 -48.07
C LEU A 812 33.11 -17.89 -48.51
N THR A 813 33.07 -16.70 -47.94
CA THR A 813 34.05 -15.65 -48.19
C THR A 813 34.68 -15.17 -46.89
N ILE A 814 36.01 -15.20 -46.79
CA ILE A 814 36.76 -14.73 -45.62
C ILE A 814 37.74 -13.64 -46.07
N HIS A 815 37.39 -12.38 -45.77
CA HIS A 815 38.24 -11.21 -45.91
C HIS A 815 39.13 -11.06 -44.66
N ALA A 816 40.33 -11.62 -44.64
CA ALA A 816 41.30 -11.52 -43.54
C ALA A 816 42.75 -11.29 -44.01
N HIS A 817 43.50 -10.44 -43.32
CA HIS A 817 44.95 -10.31 -43.54
C HIS A 817 45.69 -11.63 -43.25
N LYS A 818 45.24 -12.38 -42.24
CA LYS A 818 45.77 -13.72 -41.94
C LYS A 818 44.64 -14.66 -41.50
N LEU A 819 44.57 -15.80 -42.17
CA LEU A 819 43.69 -16.92 -41.79
C LEU A 819 44.55 -18.09 -41.31
N PHE A 820 44.27 -18.56 -40.10
CA PHE A 820 44.94 -19.70 -39.47
C PHE A 820 43.93 -20.82 -39.25
N ASN A 821 43.99 -21.88 -40.06
CA ASN A 821 43.27 -23.13 -39.84
C ASN A 821 44.23 -24.14 -39.23
N GLN A 822 44.15 -24.36 -37.91
CA GLN A 822 45.18 -25.10 -37.17
C GLN A 822 44.60 -26.22 -36.32
N ASN A 823 45.37 -27.30 -36.23
CA ASN A 823 45.13 -28.41 -35.32
C ASN A 823 46.07 -28.22 -34.11
N LEU A 824 45.61 -27.44 -33.13
CA LEU A 824 46.42 -27.14 -31.94
C LEU A 824 46.56 -28.34 -30.98
N ARG A 825 45.75 -29.40 -31.17
CA ARG A 825 45.77 -30.62 -30.35
C ARG A 825 46.25 -31.85 -31.13
N PHE A 826 47.27 -31.64 -31.96
CA PHE A 826 47.92 -32.73 -32.68
C PHE A 826 49.00 -33.37 -31.81
N GLU A 827 48.76 -34.59 -31.35
CA GLU A 827 49.69 -35.34 -30.50
C GLU A 827 50.18 -36.60 -31.23
N ILE A 828 51.45 -36.92 -31.00
CA ILE A 828 52.14 -38.05 -31.59
C ILE A 828 52.86 -38.85 -30.52
N GLU A 829 52.99 -40.15 -30.73
CA GLU A 829 53.86 -41.02 -29.95
C GLU A 829 54.73 -41.86 -30.87
N GLU A 830 55.93 -42.22 -30.40
CA GLU A 830 56.69 -43.30 -31.02
C GLU A 830 56.21 -44.64 -30.46
N ARG A 831 55.51 -45.41 -31.28
CA ARG A 831 55.02 -46.72 -30.90
C ARG A 831 56.01 -47.79 -31.36
N LEU A 832 56.41 -48.65 -30.43
CA LEU A 832 57.15 -49.86 -30.74
C LEU A 832 56.22 -50.86 -31.45
N ILE A 833 56.59 -51.28 -32.65
CA ILE A 833 55.79 -52.22 -33.46
C ILE A 833 56.45 -53.60 -33.51
N GLU A 834 57.79 -53.66 -33.51
CA GLU A 834 58.55 -54.90 -33.58
C GLU A 834 59.77 -54.80 -32.66
N ASP A 835 60.00 -55.82 -31.85
CA ASP A 835 61.24 -56.01 -31.10
C ASP A 835 61.48 -57.51 -30.98
N ARG A 836 62.18 -58.08 -31.97
CA ARG A 836 62.42 -59.53 -31.99
C ARG A 836 63.81 -59.87 -32.54
N PRO A 837 64.40 -60.99 -32.09
CA PRO A 837 65.63 -61.51 -32.67
C PRO A 837 65.38 -61.95 -34.11
N MET A 838 66.32 -61.61 -34.98
CA MET A 838 66.39 -61.98 -36.38
C MET A 838 67.66 -62.80 -36.60
N HIS A 839 67.51 -63.87 -37.35
CA HIS A 839 68.62 -64.65 -37.88
C HIS A 839 68.52 -64.62 -39.40
N VAL A 840 69.53 -64.08 -40.07
CA VAL A 840 69.55 -63.91 -41.53
C VAL A 840 70.91 -64.35 -42.04
N CYS A 841 70.94 -65.15 -43.10
CA CYS A 841 72.18 -65.54 -43.77
C CYS A 841 72.19 -65.00 -45.21
N ILE A 842 73.31 -64.41 -45.63
CA ILE A 842 73.51 -63.96 -47.02
C ILE A 842 74.54 -64.86 -47.69
N ALA A 843 74.12 -65.61 -48.71
CA ALA A 843 74.97 -66.46 -49.54
C ALA A 843 75.67 -65.64 -50.62
N HIS A 844 76.98 -65.87 -50.80
CA HIS A 844 77.84 -65.15 -51.76
C HIS A 844 78.26 -66.07 -52.92
N CYS A 845 77.31 -66.52 -53.75
CA CYS A 845 77.56 -67.44 -54.88
C CYS A 845 76.79 -67.03 -56.15
N GLN A 846 77.50 -66.60 -57.20
CA GLN A 846 76.93 -66.17 -58.50
C GLN A 846 75.71 -65.22 -58.40
N GLY A 847 75.72 -64.36 -57.39
CA GLY A 847 74.60 -63.52 -56.96
C GLY A 847 74.53 -63.52 -55.43
N GLU A 848 74.18 -62.41 -54.80
CA GLU A 848 73.93 -62.38 -53.36
C GLU A 848 72.48 -62.80 -53.11
N ALA A 849 72.26 -63.89 -52.37
CA ALA A 849 70.92 -64.36 -52.00
C ALA A 849 70.75 -64.29 -50.47
N ARG A 850 69.64 -63.71 -50.01
CA ARG A 850 69.32 -63.51 -48.58
C ARG A 850 68.30 -64.55 -48.12
N TYR A 851 68.63 -65.28 -47.05
CA TYR A 851 67.81 -66.33 -46.47
C TYR A 851 67.46 -66.02 -45.01
N ASP A 852 66.26 -66.42 -44.59
CA ASP A 852 65.90 -66.45 -43.17
C ASP A 852 66.58 -67.64 -42.48
N GLY A 853 67.00 -67.47 -41.24
CA GLY A 853 67.67 -68.49 -40.42
C GLY A 853 66.90 -69.81 -40.28
N SER A 854 65.56 -69.76 -40.40
CA SER A 854 64.70 -70.96 -40.38
C SER A 854 64.72 -71.76 -41.69
N GLN A 855 65.11 -71.14 -42.80
CA GLN A 855 65.15 -71.77 -44.13
C GLN A 855 66.47 -72.49 -44.41
N ILE A 856 67.43 -72.35 -43.50
CA ILE A 856 68.78 -72.86 -43.67
C ILE A 856 69.00 -74.04 -42.73
N THR A 857 69.63 -75.09 -43.25
CA THR A 857 70.09 -76.21 -42.42
C THR A 857 71.61 -76.23 -42.41
N TRP A 858 72.18 -76.28 -41.22
CA TRP A 858 73.61 -76.47 -41.04
C TRP A 858 73.96 -77.95 -41.22
N ARG A 859 74.74 -78.28 -42.26
CA ARG A 859 75.29 -79.63 -42.45
C ARG A 859 76.80 -79.61 -42.33
N GLY A 860 77.37 -80.53 -41.56
CA GLY A 860 78.81 -80.72 -41.45
C GLY A 860 79.24 -81.96 -42.22
N ASP A 861 80.20 -81.81 -43.14
CA ASP A 861 81.06 -82.88 -43.61
C ASP A 861 82.44 -82.73 -42.94
N VAL A 862 83.38 -83.62 -43.29
CA VAL A 862 84.75 -83.67 -42.74
C VAL A 862 85.40 -82.28 -42.80
N GLY A 863 85.03 -81.44 -43.78
CA GLY A 863 85.64 -80.14 -43.97
C GLY A 863 84.83 -78.88 -43.61
N GLY A 864 83.79 -78.99 -42.78
CA GLY A 864 83.13 -77.85 -42.10
C GLY A 864 81.75 -77.45 -42.62
N LEU A 865 80.94 -76.85 -41.72
CA LEU A 865 79.54 -76.42 -41.89
C LEU A 865 79.27 -75.81 -43.27
N TYR A 866 78.26 -76.19 -44.04
CA TYR A 866 77.80 -75.43 -45.22
C TYR A 866 76.29 -75.19 -45.16
N LEU A 867 75.84 -74.14 -45.85
CA LEU A 867 74.45 -73.70 -45.83
C LEU A 867 73.69 -74.37 -46.97
N VAL A 868 72.63 -75.10 -46.64
CA VAL A 868 71.75 -75.79 -47.61
C VAL A 868 70.37 -75.14 -47.56
N HIS A 869 69.94 -74.57 -48.69
CA HIS A 869 68.53 -74.26 -48.93
C HIS A 869 67.83 -75.53 -49.44
N PRO A 870 66.55 -75.78 -49.13
CA PRO A 870 65.84 -77.01 -49.55
C PRO A 870 65.86 -77.35 -51.05
N SER A 871 66.26 -76.41 -51.92
CA SER A 871 66.27 -76.56 -53.38
C SER A 871 67.46 -75.90 -54.10
N GLY A 872 68.53 -75.51 -53.39
CA GLY A 872 69.67 -74.77 -53.97
C GLY A 872 71.03 -75.48 -53.81
N PRO A 873 72.07 -75.07 -54.57
CA PRO A 873 73.43 -75.59 -54.44
C PRO A 873 74.03 -75.29 -53.07
N GLU A 874 74.98 -76.11 -52.62
CA GLU A 874 75.69 -75.93 -51.34
C GLU A 874 76.45 -74.59 -51.33
N VAL A 875 76.19 -73.76 -50.32
CA VAL A 875 76.81 -72.44 -50.19
C VAL A 875 77.95 -72.49 -49.17
N PHE A 876 79.16 -72.21 -49.65
CA PHE A 876 80.37 -72.24 -48.82
C PHE A 876 80.83 -70.86 -48.35
N ARG A 877 80.47 -69.79 -49.06
CA ARG A 877 80.70 -68.39 -48.68
C ARG A 877 79.40 -67.73 -48.27
N PHE A 878 79.29 -67.32 -47.02
CA PHE A 878 78.12 -66.62 -46.54
C PHE A 878 78.47 -65.68 -45.38
N THR A 879 77.63 -64.67 -45.17
CA THR A 879 77.63 -63.85 -43.96
C THR A 879 76.43 -64.20 -43.11
N ASP A 880 76.68 -64.63 -41.88
CA ASP A 880 75.64 -64.93 -40.90
C ASP A 880 75.35 -63.72 -40.02
N TYR A 881 74.08 -63.35 -39.89
CA TYR A 881 73.63 -62.17 -39.14
C TYR A 881 72.69 -62.60 -38.01
N HIS A 882 73.10 -62.32 -36.77
CA HIS A 882 72.24 -62.44 -35.58
C HIS A 882 72.02 -61.04 -35.01
N PHE A 883 70.82 -60.49 -35.14
CA PHE A 883 70.50 -59.16 -34.65
C PHE A 883 69.09 -59.05 -34.13
N THR A 884 68.86 -58.23 -33.11
CA THR A 884 67.52 -57.83 -32.72
C THR A 884 67.08 -56.67 -33.61
N ARG A 885 65.95 -56.85 -34.30
CA ARG A 885 65.31 -55.79 -35.07
C ARG A 885 64.29 -55.09 -34.20
N ARG A 886 64.52 -53.80 -33.95
CA ARG A 886 63.57 -52.91 -33.29
C ARG A 886 62.97 -51.95 -34.31
N VAL A 887 61.66 -52.01 -34.51
CA VAL A 887 60.92 -51.09 -35.39
C VAL A 887 60.03 -50.19 -34.55
N THR A 888 60.32 -48.90 -34.54
CA THR A 888 59.43 -47.87 -34.00
C THR A 888 58.76 -47.11 -35.15
N THR A 889 57.51 -46.71 -34.95
CA THR A 889 56.78 -45.87 -35.91
C THR A 889 56.09 -44.73 -35.17
N THR A 890 56.00 -43.57 -35.80
CA THR A 890 55.17 -42.48 -35.28
C THR A 890 53.69 -42.84 -35.47
N VAL A 891 52.90 -42.70 -34.40
CA VAL A 891 51.44 -42.87 -34.40
C VAL A 891 50.81 -41.58 -33.91
N VAL A 892 49.73 -41.13 -34.56
CA VAL A 892 48.93 -40.00 -34.09
C VAL A 892 48.02 -40.48 -32.97
N THR A 893 48.17 -39.91 -31.78
CA THR A 893 47.38 -40.28 -30.60
C THR A 893 46.16 -39.39 -30.40
N ASN A 894 46.28 -38.11 -30.75
CA ASN A 894 45.17 -37.15 -30.72
C ASN A 894 45.23 -36.23 -31.95
N SER A 895 44.06 -35.84 -32.47
CA SER A 895 43.95 -34.94 -33.61
C SER A 895 42.57 -34.30 -33.67
N GLU A 896 42.53 -32.99 -33.47
CA GLU A 896 41.32 -32.17 -33.61
C GLU A 896 41.57 -31.14 -34.73
N PRO A 897 41.44 -31.55 -36.01
CA PRO A 897 41.73 -30.66 -37.12
C PRO A 897 40.72 -29.51 -37.18
N GLY A 898 41.21 -28.29 -37.42
CA GLY A 898 40.35 -27.19 -37.86
C GLY A 898 39.72 -27.54 -39.22
N ARG A 899 38.43 -27.24 -39.37
CA ARG A 899 37.69 -27.49 -40.62
C ARG A 899 37.08 -26.19 -41.12
N ILE A 900 37.41 -25.86 -42.37
CA ILE A 900 36.77 -24.81 -43.13
C ILE A 900 36.16 -25.48 -44.35
N GLN A 901 34.85 -25.41 -44.51
CA GLN A 901 34.17 -26.08 -45.62
C GLN A 901 33.05 -25.23 -46.21
N ALA A 902 32.81 -25.44 -47.51
CA ALA A 902 31.67 -24.84 -48.19
C ALA A 902 31.11 -25.79 -49.25
N GLY A 903 29.78 -25.83 -49.40
CA GLY A 903 29.12 -26.53 -50.50
C GLY A 903 29.31 -25.82 -51.85
N GLY A 904 29.47 -24.49 -51.82
CA GLY A 904 29.79 -23.64 -52.96
C GLY A 904 31.28 -23.29 -53.07
N ALA A 905 31.56 -22.09 -53.58
CA ALA A 905 32.93 -21.59 -53.70
C ALA A 905 33.47 -21.07 -52.36
N ILE A 906 34.77 -21.24 -52.13
CA ILE A 906 35.50 -20.60 -51.03
C ILE A 906 36.40 -19.50 -51.61
N ARG A 907 36.23 -18.26 -51.10
CA ARG A 907 37.08 -17.11 -51.40
C ARG A 907 37.86 -16.69 -50.15
N LEU A 908 39.19 -16.75 -50.20
CA LEU A 908 40.09 -16.43 -49.09
C LEU A 908 41.07 -15.33 -49.50
N SER A 909 41.26 -14.32 -48.66
CA SER A 909 42.25 -13.27 -48.95
C SER A 909 43.68 -13.61 -48.49
N ASP A 910 44.62 -12.72 -48.85
CA ASP A 910 45.99 -12.60 -48.34
C ASP A 910 46.67 -13.92 -47.92
N LYS A 911 47.03 -14.10 -46.64
CA LYS A 911 47.83 -15.22 -46.16
C LYS A 911 46.96 -16.26 -45.44
N VAL A 912 46.87 -17.46 -46.02
CA VAL A 912 46.19 -18.61 -45.42
C VAL A 912 47.20 -19.67 -44.99
N ILE A 913 47.16 -20.08 -43.72
CA ILE A 913 47.92 -21.22 -43.19
C ILE A 913 46.94 -22.33 -42.83
N ASN A 914 47.14 -23.50 -43.42
CA ASN A 914 46.41 -24.72 -43.09
C ASN A 914 47.39 -25.73 -42.47
N ASP A 915 47.35 -25.90 -41.15
CA ASP A 915 48.28 -26.75 -40.40
C ASP A 915 47.57 -27.98 -39.85
N LYS A 916 47.89 -29.16 -40.42
CA LYS A 916 47.32 -30.46 -40.07
C LYS A 916 45.78 -30.43 -39.98
N SER A 917 45.18 -29.64 -40.86
CA SER A 917 43.76 -29.24 -40.85
C SER A 917 43.16 -29.35 -42.25
N ARG A 918 41.87 -29.08 -42.41
CA ARG A 918 41.15 -29.28 -43.68
C ARG A 918 40.45 -28.01 -44.17
N ILE A 919 40.62 -27.73 -45.45
CA ILE A 919 39.85 -26.76 -46.22
C ILE A 919 39.19 -27.49 -47.38
N ILE A 920 37.87 -27.45 -47.50
CA ILE A 920 37.10 -28.20 -48.52
C ILE A 920 36.12 -27.25 -49.22
N ALA A 921 36.32 -27.00 -50.51
CA ALA A 921 35.38 -26.26 -51.34
C ALA A 921 34.63 -27.23 -52.26
N GLY A 922 33.30 -27.15 -52.32
CA GLY A 922 32.48 -27.85 -53.31
C GLY A 922 32.54 -27.22 -54.70
N GLY A 923 32.91 -25.93 -54.76
CA GLY A 923 33.20 -25.18 -55.98
C GLY A 923 34.65 -24.73 -56.09
N ALA A 924 34.88 -23.51 -56.60
CA ALA A 924 36.22 -22.95 -56.74
C ALA A 924 36.83 -22.56 -55.37
N LEU A 925 38.13 -22.82 -55.21
CA LEU A 925 38.94 -22.33 -54.09
C LEU A 925 39.87 -21.23 -54.62
N SER A 926 39.50 -19.98 -54.37
CA SER A 926 40.11 -18.80 -54.99
C SER A 926 40.44 -17.69 -53.99
N ASP A 927 41.24 -16.73 -54.43
CA ASP A 927 41.39 -15.45 -53.75
C ASP A 927 40.20 -14.51 -54.04
N LEU A 928 40.23 -13.31 -53.47
CA LEU A 928 39.15 -12.32 -53.66
C LEU A 928 39.03 -11.80 -55.10
N GLU A 929 40.08 -11.95 -55.91
CA GLU A 929 40.13 -11.55 -57.32
C GLU A 929 39.81 -12.72 -58.26
N GLY A 930 39.50 -13.91 -57.72
CA GLY A 930 39.16 -15.10 -58.49
C GLY A 930 40.37 -15.91 -59.00
N ARG A 931 41.59 -15.60 -58.56
CA ARG A 931 42.80 -16.41 -58.83
C ARG A 931 42.87 -17.60 -57.86
N PRO A 932 43.68 -18.63 -58.11
CA PRO A 932 43.86 -19.72 -57.14
C PRO A 932 44.32 -19.22 -55.76
N ALA A 933 43.67 -19.68 -54.69
CA ALA A 933 44.00 -19.26 -53.33
C ALA A 933 45.43 -19.67 -52.93
N GLN A 934 46.18 -18.75 -52.33
CA GLN A 934 47.54 -19.03 -51.83
C GLN A 934 47.46 -19.62 -50.41
N ILE A 935 47.59 -20.95 -50.31
CA ILE A 935 47.46 -21.68 -49.05
C ILE A 935 48.78 -22.34 -48.67
N GLU A 936 49.35 -21.93 -47.53
CA GLU A 936 50.50 -22.56 -46.90
C GLU A 936 50.02 -23.80 -46.13
N ASN A 937 50.08 -24.98 -46.77
CA ASN A 937 49.78 -26.26 -46.12
C ASN A 937 50.98 -26.77 -45.31
N ARG A 938 50.77 -27.05 -44.03
CA ARG A 938 51.78 -27.61 -43.11
C ARG A 938 51.33 -28.98 -42.63
N ASP A 939 51.93 -30.02 -43.18
CA ASP A 939 51.65 -31.40 -42.80
C ASP A 939 52.65 -31.92 -41.76
N PHE A 940 52.36 -33.12 -41.22
CA PHE A 940 53.31 -33.86 -40.39
C PHE A 940 53.64 -35.19 -41.07
N ILE A 941 54.94 -35.44 -41.25
CA ILE A 941 55.44 -36.67 -41.88
C ILE A 941 55.82 -37.66 -40.76
N GLY A 942 55.06 -38.75 -40.65
CA GLY A 942 55.39 -39.83 -39.72
C GLY A 942 56.68 -40.55 -40.13
N GLN A 943 57.46 -40.99 -39.14
CA GLN A 943 58.70 -41.71 -39.37
C GLN A 943 58.57 -43.17 -38.92
N ARG A 944 59.19 -44.07 -39.67
CA ARG A 944 59.38 -45.47 -39.29
C ARG A 944 60.86 -45.76 -39.20
N VAL A 945 61.36 -46.05 -38.01
CA VAL A 945 62.77 -46.30 -37.74
C VAL A 945 62.97 -47.79 -37.49
N THR A 946 63.74 -48.44 -38.37
CA THR A 946 64.20 -49.82 -38.18
C THR A 946 65.64 -49.79 -37.68
N THR A 947 65.85 -50.28 -36.46
CA THR A 947 67.18 -50.39 -35.87
C THR A 947 67.54 -51.87 -35.73
N ASP A 948 68.58 -52.29 -36.43
CA ASP A 948 69.14 -53.64 -36.33
C ASP A 948 70.39 -53.59 -35.43
N ARG A 949 70.35 -54.25 -34.27
CA ARG A 949 71.51 -54.35 -33.35
C ARG A 949 71.89 -55.81 -33.13
N GLY A 950 73.13 -56.15 -33.42
CA GLY A 950 73.61 -57.53 -33.30
C GLY A 950 75.02 -57.72 -33.78
N THR A 951 75.30 -58.89 -34.35
CA THR A 951 76.58 -59.24 -34.96
C THR A 951 76.36 -59.81 -36.35
N SER A 952 77.36 -59.60 -37.21
CA SER A 952 77.51 -60.24 -38.51
C SER A 952 78.86 -60.97 -38.53
N GLN A 953 78.88 -62.17 -39.09
CA GLN A 953 80.09 -62.98 -39.20
C GLN A 953 80.20 -63.58 -40.60
N TYR A 954 81.22 -63.17 -41.33
CA TYR A 954 81.52 -63.75 -42.64
C TYR A 954 82.28 -65.07 -42.44
N SER A 955 81.99 -66.05 -43.30
CA SER A 955 82.78 -67.27 -43.39
C SER A 955 83.03 -67.68 -44.83
N ASP A 956 84.19 -68.31 -45.04
CA ASP A 956 84.56 -68.99 -46.27
C ASP A 956 85.23 -70.31 -45.90
N ARG A 957 85.36 -71.20 -46.87
CA ARG A 957 86.06 -72.47 -46.73
C ARG A 957 87.38 -72.38 -47.47
N ARG A 958 88.47 -72.74 -46.81
CA ARG A 958 89.78 -72.89 -47.46
C ARG A 958 90.25 -74.33 -47.37
N TRP A 959 91.06 -74.74 -48.34
CA TRP A 959 91.68 -76.05 -48.35
C TRP A 959 92.92 -76.06 -47.44
N ARG A 960 93.02 -76.99 -46.47
CA ARG A 960 94.24 -77.19 -45.67
C ARG A 960 95.02 -78.37 -46.25
N GLY A 961 96.10 -78.09 -46.98
CA GLY A 961 97.01 -79.11 -47.49
C GLY A 961 97.88 -79.73 -46.38
N GLY A 962 97.97 -81.07 -46.31
CA GLY A 962 98.74 -81.83 -45.31
C GLY A 962 98.23 -83.28 -45.15
N PHE A 963 98.76 -84.04 -44.17
CA PHE A 963 98.39 -85.46 -43.94
C PHE A 963 96.94 -85.68 -43.51
N CYS A 964 96.25 -84.63 -43.03
CA CYS A 964 94.79 -84.58 -42.95
C CYS A 964 94.31 -83.61 -44.05
N ARG A 965 94.03 -84.14 -45.25
CA ARG A 965 93.53 -83.37 -46.40
C ARG A 965 92.08 -83.04 -46.17
N ASP A 966 91.83 -81.84 -45.69
CA ASP A 966 90.48 -81.43 -45.38
C ASP A 966 90.26 -79.97 -45.71
N TRP A 967 89.01 -79.67 -46.01
CA TRP A 967 88.60 -78.28 -46.05
C TRP A 967 88.41 -77.78 -44.62
N ILE A 968 88.70 -76.51 -44.36
CA ILE A 968 88.47 -75.92 -43.05
C ILE A 968 87.72 -74.61 -43.26
N ARG A 969 86.69 -74.42 -42.44
CA ARG A 969 85.94 -73.17 -42.42
C ARG A 969 86.71 -72.13 -41.63
N ASP A 970 87.00 -71.01 -42.26
CA ASP A 970 87.49 -69.82 -41.58
C ASP A 970 86.29 -68.92 -41.27
N TRP A 971 86.08 -68.66 -39.99
CA TRP A 971 85.18 -67.62 -39.54
C TRP A 971 85.98 -66.36 -39.30
N TYR A 972 85.56 -65.26 -39.91
CA TYR A 972 86.20 -63.97 -39.74
C TYR A 972 85.64 -63.28 -38.48
N GLY A 973 86.32 -62.23 -38.00
CA GLY A 973 85.92 -61.52 -36.78
C GLY A 973 84.48 -61.00 -36.87
N GLN A 974 83.75 -61.06 -35.75
CA GLN A 974 82.39 -60.52 -35.69
C GLN A 974 82.43 -59.00 -35.85
N CYS A 975 81.55 -58.48 -36.70
CA CYS A 975 81.38 -57.05 -36.94
C CYS A 975 79.94 -56.63 -36.67
N PRO A 976 79.66 -55.37 -36.28
CA PRO A 976 78.29 -54.86 -36.20
C PRO A 976 77.55 -55.10 -37.53
N PRO A 977 76.25 -55.47 -37.52
CA PRO A 977 75.48 -55.69 -38.73
C PRO A 977 75.42 -54.38 -39.52
N GLN A 978 76.10 -54.33 -40.66
CA GLN A 978 76.04 -53.18 -41.54
C GLN A 978 74.89 -53.36 -42.54
N PRO A 979 73.90 -52.45 -42.57
CA PRO A 979 72.96 -52.41 -43.69
C PRO A 979 73.68 -51.83 -44.91
N ARG A 980 73.86 -52.61 -45.99
CA ARG A 980 74.25 -52.06 -47.30
C ARG A 980 73.03 -51.91 -48.22
N PRO A 981 72.77 -50.71 -48.77
CA PRO A 981 71.98 -50.54 -49.98
C PRO A 981 72.86 -50.82 -51.22
N ASN A 982 72.36 -51.63 -52.14
CA ASN A 982 72.81 -51.88 -53.52
C ASN A 982 74.12 -51.18 -53.98
N GLY A 983 75.23 -51.91 -54.04
CA GLY A 983 76.45 -51.48 -54.74
C GLY A 983 77.72 -52.17 -54.26
N ARG A 984 78.46 -52.80 -55.18
CA ARG A 984 79.71 -53.55 -54.95
C ARG A 984 80.74 -52.73 -54.15
N ALA A 985 81.22 -53.27 -53.03
CA ALA A 985 82.52 -52.90 -52.46
C ALA A 985 83.24 -54.13 -51.91
N SER A 986 84.51 -54.25 -52.29
CA SER A 986 85.46 -55.35 -52.07
C SER A 986 85.71 -55.69 -50.59
N HIS A 987 85.75 -56.99 -50.28
CA HIS A 987 86.24 -57.55 -49.03
C HIS A 987 87.69 -57.13 -48.77
N SER A 988 87.91 -56.08 -47.98
CA SER A 988 89.23 -55.76 -47.42
C SER A 988 89.22 -55.12 -46.02
N GLU A 989 88.06 -54.92 -45.40
CA GLU A 989 87.97 -54.33 -44.06
C GLU A 989 87.59 -55.38 -43.01
N CYS A 990 88.54 -56.27 -42.72
CA CYS A 990 88.61 -57.05 -41.48
C CYS A 990 90.08 -57.41 -41.23
N ARG A 991 90.88 -56.44 -40.77
CA ARG A 991 92.21 -56.66 -40.19
C ARG A 991 92.22 -56.19 -38.73
N PRO A 992 92.99 -56.83 -37.84
CA PRO A 992 93.12 -56.41 -36.46
C PRO A 992 93.92 -55.11 -36.37
N LEU A 993 93.33 -54.06 -35.79
CA LEU A 993 94.04 -52.82 -35.46
C LEU A 993 94.73 -52.99 -34.10
N SER A 994 96.06 -52.94 -34.11
CA SER A 994 96.88 -52.68 -32.93
C SER A 994 97.10 -51.17 -32.78
N THR A 995 96.89 -50.70 -31.55
CA THR A 995 97.47 -49.55 -30.84
C THR A 995 97.57 -48.15 -31.49
N ALA A 996 96.90 -47.22 -30.78
CA ALA A 996 97.28 -45.84 -30.42
C ALA A 996 96.96 -44.69 -31.39
N TYR A 997 95.94 -43.88 -31.07
CA TYR A 997 96.06 -42.61 -30.29
C TYR A 997 94.70 -41.90 -30.20
N GLY A 998 94.45 -41.18 -29.09
CA GLY A 998 93.54 -40.03 -29.09
C GLY A 998 92.23 -40.19 -28.33
N SER A 999 92.32 -40.27 -27.00
CA SER A 999 91.25 -39.94 -26.07
C SER A 999 90.68 -38.53 -26.33
N ARG A 1000 89.36 -38.41 -26.43
CA ARG A 1000 88.59 -37.30 -25.87
C ARG A 1000 87.14 -37.73 -25.69
N ALA A 1001 86.86 -38.20 -24.48
CA ALA A 1001 85.52 -38.21 -23.92
C ALA A 1001 85.07 -36.76 -23.70
N PHE A 1002 83.84 -36.43 -24.08
CA PHE A 1002 83.05 -35.44 -23.36
C PHE A 1002 81.62 -35.94 -23.30
N SER A 1003 81.28 -36.47 -22.12
CA SER A 1003 79.94 -36.55 -21.60
C SER A 1003 79.45 -35.15 -21.22
N ALA A 1004 78.19 -34.84 -21.50
CA ALA A 1004 77.41 -33.93 -20.67
C ALA A 1004 75.92 -34.20 -20.89
N PHE A 1005 75.38 -34.99 -19.96
CA PHE A 1005 73.97 -35.04 -19.62
C PHE A 1005 73.50 -33.68 -19.07
N HIS A 1006 72.24 -33.36 -19.34
CA HIS A 1006 71.34 -32.45 -18.62
C HIS A 1006 71.83 -31.06 -18.14
N ARG A 1007 71.16 -30.02 -18.66
CA ARG A 1007 70.61 -28.96 -17.81
C ARG A 1007 69.17 -28.64 -18.22
N LEU A 1008 68.27 -29.00 -17.31
CA LEU A 1008 67.03 -28.29 -17.03
C LEU A 1008 67.38 -26.81 -16.80
N SER A 1009 66.72 -25.90 -17.51
CA SER A 1009 66.47 -24.55 -17.03
C SER A 1009 64.97 -24.31 -17.09
N ALA A 1010 64.35 -24.35 -15.92
CA ALA A 1010 63.08 -23.69 -15.68
C ALA A 1010 63.27 -22.18 -15.88
N GLU A 1011 62.43 -21.56 -16.70
CA GLU A 1011 61.99 -20.20 -16.46
C GLU A 1011 60.46 -20.17 -16.51
N PHE A 1012 59.91 -19.85 -15.35
CA PHE A 1012 58.51 -19.62 -15.03
C PHE A 1012 58.08 -18.25 -15.60
N PHE A 1013 56.86 -18.22 -16.13
CA PHE A 1013 55.87 -17.13 -16.09
C PHE A 1013 56.24 -15.73 -16.61
N GLY A 1014 55.58 -15.38 -17.72
CA GLY A 1014 55.36 -14.01 -18.15
C GLY A 1014 54.00 -13.87 -18.85
N PHE A 1015 52.90 -14.23 -18.17
CA PHE A 1015 51.56 -13.82 -18.61
C PHE A 1015 51.40 -12.32 -18.38
N LYS A 1016 51.47 -11.54 -19.47
CA LYS A 1016 50.77 -10.27 -19.66
C LYS A 1016 50.38 -10.15 -21.14
N SER A 1017 49.18 -10.63 -21.44
CA SER A 1017 48.14 -10.01 -22.30
C SER A 1017 47.08 -11.04 -22.65
#